data_AF-A0A8J1TTD7-F1
#
_entry.id   AF-A0A8J1TTD7-F1
#
_cell.length_a   1.000
_cell.length_b   1.000
_cell.length_c   1.000
_cell.angle_alpha   90.00
_cell.angle_beta   90.00
_cell.angle_gamma   90.00
#
_symmetry.space_group_name_H-M   'P 1'
#
loop_
_entity.id
_entity.type
_entity.pdbx_description
1 polymer ?
#
loop_
_entity_poly.entity_id
_entity_poly.type
_entity_poly.pdbx_seq_one_letter_code
_entity_poly.pdbx_strand_id
1 'polypeptide(L)'
;MCHRMRHMLLIWVGLVIGIVTAQQQTLCKDGRADIIFLLDESSSVTISDFAKAQQFLKSFMEAVIIGQNDYQIGLVRFSDLAKTVFKLNTQTTKSEMVQAIDALVPLGGATNTSGALREAVTLLSPANGNRGDVLDVVIIITDGVDNVEEDRTAYEASLTRMLPSRIFAIGVGPAIDIKELNALATDPNDFHLYDLSDYTMLDSIVEDLVLKTCFQQGCGLEESDIVLILDISGSIEIVQFEETISFIKSIVNDLDIGPTKSRLGLVTFATDVNIKFTLDRYNNKADILAALDTVTHSGGSTATVQALNTMRTRMFTLAAGDRPNHPNTAFIITDGSSKDGNPSTEARLSREKGIQIYAIGITTVELNIAELTDIASDPKQQHLFFVDDFAELASLRGTIACLPPLEEANTIAPPSTESPASTPAMSTATPTVQPPGPWDPRECRRGRADVVFVLDSSGSISDPNFILMKEFIQNIVLSLDISNTTTRVGAMSFSDAATQNFALNQYFSRFDAAAAVGRIDHEKGSTATVAALRLLREVMFTQENGDRPNVPNIAIFITDGSSKDGAPKEQAKLAHDAGIKIFCIAVESQDQGIRPEEFADIASDPDSDYLFNIDTFDALPEIKKGISEGACIRTPICQDGVADITLLLDVSGSVEKVQSNVLLAARALVEDLNIRQDGQRVASVSFSDEPKVEWLLTAHNDVNTLVDAIDSIESVGGATNIAHAISTMESQVFQKDKGDRSNVTNVAVLITDGVSTVFETQTIAQAIIARRNGTGTLIFALGIGPGVDEAQLRLIATPPYQAHMFIARDINELYDATESMAKHACFKKVQPSSGSPSRTIREAANIDDRISIS
;
A
#
# COMPACT_ATOMS: atom_id res chain seq x y z
N MET A 1 21.54 -0.74 46.99
CA MET A 1 20.57 -0.18 46.01
C MET A 1 20.18 -1.20 44.93
N CYS A 2 21.10 -1.94 44.29
CA CYS A 2 20.76 -2.96 43.27
C CYS A 2 19.77 -4.05 43.71
N HIS A 3 19.85 -4.56 44.95
CA HIS A 3 18.98 -5.67 45.38
C HIS A 3 17.50 -5.25 45.57
N ARG A 4 17.25 -3.98 45.93
CA ARG A 4 15.90 -3.40 46.05
C ARG A 4 15.27 -3.11 44.69
N MET A 5 16.08 -2.72 43.69
CA MET A 5 15.60 -2.53 42.31
C MET A 5 15.18 -3.84 41.66
N ARG A 6 15.89 -4.95 41.91
CA ARG A 6 15.58 -6.26 41.33
C ARG A 6 14.28 -6.87 41.88
N HIS A 7 13.98 -6.66 43.17
CA HIS A 7 12.70 -7.08 43.76
C HIS A 7 11.53 -6.18 43.36
N MET A 8 11.73 -4.87 43.20
CA MET A 8 10.68 -4.00 42.65
C MET A 8 10.35 -4.33 41.19
N LEU A 9 11.33 -4.78 40.40
CA LEU A 9 11.13 -5.20 39.00
C LEU A 9 10.31 -6.49 38.90
N LEU A 10 10.62 -7.51 39.70
CA LEU A 10 9.86 -8.79 39.73
C LEU A 10 8.41 -8.61 40.22
N ILE A 11 8.19 -7.74 41.21
CA ILE A 11 6.84 -7.41 41.70
C ILE A 11 6.08 -6.55 40.68
N TRP A 12 6.75 -5.69 39.91
CA TRP A 12 6.11 -4.98 38.79
C TRP A 12 5.73 -5.91 37.65
N VAL A 13 6.60 -6.86 37.27
CA VAL A 13 6.36 -7.81 36.18
C VAL A 13 5.20 -8.76 36.50
N GLY A 14 5.18 -9.39 37.69
CA GLY A 14 4.09 -10.31 38.06
C GLY A 14 2.73 -9.62 38.23
N LEU A 15 2.73 -8.33 38.51
CA LEU A 15 1.54 -7.53 38.73
C LEU A 15 0.98 -7.00 37.42
N VAL A 16 1.84 -6.65 36.45
CA VAL A 16 1.47 -6.36 35.06
C VAL A 16 0.86 -7.60 34.39
N ILE A 17 1.45 -8.79 34.55
CA ILE A 17 0.94 -10.05 33.96
C ILE A 17 -0.47 -10.40 34.48
N GLY A 18 -0.74 -10.19 35.78
CA GLY A 18 -2.04 -10.49 36.40
C GLY A 18 -3.20 -9.54 36.03
N ILE A 19 -2.90 -8.34 35.50
CA ILE A 19 -3.92 -7.37 35.07
C ILE A 19 -4.27 -7.58 33.60
N VAL A 20 -3.27 -7.92 32.79
CA VAL A 20 -3.43 -8.28 31.38
C VAL A 20 -4.35 -9.51 31.26
N THR A 21 -4.09 -10.58 32.02
CA THR A 21 -4.93 -11.79 32.05
C THR A 21 -6.37 -11.55 32.54
N ALA A 22 -6.59 -10.58 33.44
CA ALA A 22 -7.93 -10.22 33.92
C ALA A 22 -8.73 -9.36 32.92
N GLN A 23 -8.06 -8.44 32.20
CA GLN A 23 -8.67 -7.69 31.08
C GLN A 23 -9.06 -8.62 29.92
N GLN A 24 -8.27 -9.66 29.68
CA GLN A 24 -8.47 -10.64 28.61
C GLN A 24 -9.71 -11.53 28.84
N GLN A 25 -9.91 -12.04 30.06
CA GLN A 25 -11.13 -12.78 30.43
C GLN A 25 -12.39 -11.91 30.40
N THR A 26 -12.27 -10.57 30.44
CA THR A 26 -13.43 -9.67 30.31
C THR A 26 -13.82 -9.42 28.86
N LEU A 27 -12.86 -9.46 27.92
CA LEU A 27 -13.11 -9.28 26.48
C LEU A 27 -13.77 -10.52 25.83
N CYS A 28 -13.49 -11.72 26.35
CA CYS A 28 -13.94 -13.00 25.78
C CYS A 28 -14.95 -13.78 26.62
N LYS A 29 -15.59 -13.09 27.57
CA LYS A 29 -16.47 -13.71 28.57
C LYS A 29 -17.72 -14.37 27.99
N ASP A 30 -18.16 -13.91 26.81
CA ASP A 30 -19.35 -14.40 26.10
C ASP A 30 -19.01 -15.08 24.75
N GLY A 31 -17.73 -15.43 24.53
CA GLY A 31 -17.28 -16.05 23.29
C GLY A 31 -17.91 -17.43 23.06
N ARG A 32 -18.36 -17.70 21.83
CA ARG A 32 -18.89 -18.99 21.37
C ARG A 32 -18.20 -19.42 20.08
N ALA A 33 -17.46 -20.53 20.13
CA ALA A 33 -16.83 -21.11 18.95
C ALA A 33 -16.73 -22.64 19.05
N ASP A 34 -16.73 -23.30 17.90
CA ASP A 34 -16.39 -24.71 17.74
C ASP A 34 -14.97 -24.79 17.20
N ILE A 35 -14.03 -25.24 18.04
CA ILE A 35 -12.60 -25.21 17.74
C ILE A 35 -12.07 -26.63 17.59
N ILE A 36 -11.38 -26.92 16.49
CA ILE A 36 -10.68 -28.18 16.29
C ILE A 36 -9.18 -27.91 16.25
N PHE A 37 -8.45 -28.48 17.22
CA PHE A 37 -6.99 -28.50 17.19
C PHE A 37 -6.48 -29.69 16.39
N LEU A 38 -5.54 -29.44 15.48
CA LEU A 38 -4.76 -30.44 14.77
C LEU A 38 -3.33 -30.39 15.32
N LEU A 39 -2.94 -31.41 16.09
CA LEU A 39 -1.67 -31.46 16.80
C LEU A 39 -0.71 -32.44 16.12
N ASP A 40 0.40 -31.91 15.61
CA ASP A 40 1.48 -32.71 15.03
C ASP A 40 2.24 -33.49 16.13
N GLU A 41 2.46 -34.77 15.86
CA GLU A 41 3.26 -35.69 16.68
C GLU A 41 4.22 -36.54 15.85
N SER A 42 4.53 -36.05 14.65
CA SER A 42 5.50 -36.63 13.73
C SER A 42 6.90 -36.68 14.34
N SER A 43 7.82 -37.36 13.65
CA SER A 43 9.17 -37.59 14.18
C SER A 43 10.02 -36.32 14.28
N SER A 44 9.60 -35.22 13.64
CA SER A 44 10.26 -33.90 13.77
C SER A 44 10.00 -33.28 15.13
N VAL A 45 8.84 -33.56 15.74
CA VAL A 45 8.47 -33.03 17.05
C VAL A 45 9.17 -33.82 18.16
N THR A 46 10.10 -33.18 18.87
CA THR A 46 10.77 -33.83 20.00
C THR A 46 9.79 -34.06 21.16
N ILE A 47 10.07 -35.04 22.04
CA ILE A 47 9.25 -35.28 23.26
C ILE A 47 9.12 -34.00 24.11
N SER A 48 10.18 -33.19 24.18
CA SER A 48 10.15 -31.93 24.93
C SER A 48 9.28 -30.87 24.25
N ASP A 49 9.21 -30.85 22.94
CA ASP A 49 8.46 -29.86 22.17
C ASP A 49 6.98 -30.24 22.08
N PHE A 50 6.70 -31.54 21.95
CA PHE A 50 5.35 -32.09 22.10
C PHE A 50 4.76 -31.73 23.47
N ALA A 51 5.56 -31.81 24.55
CA ALA A 51 5.12 -31.41 25.89
C ALA A 51 4.76 -29.90 25.99
N LYS A 52 5.45 -29.04 25.25
CA LYS A 52 5.13 -27.61 25.16
C LYS A 52 3.87 -27.36 24.33
N ALA A 53 3.65 -28.11 23.25
CA ALA A 53 2.41 -28.06 22.49
C ALA A 53 1.21 -28.52 23.33
N GLN A 54 1.37 -29.61 24.11
CA GLN A 54 0.38 -30.04 25.10
C GLN A 54 0.11 -28.92 26.12
N GLN A 55 1.15 -28.23 26.59
CA GLN A 55 1.00 -27.11 27.52
C GLN A 55 0.26 -25.93 26.88
N PHE A 56 0.54 -25.60 25.63
CA PHE A 56 -0.15 -24.56 24.87
C PHE A 56 -1.66 -24.84 24.74
N LEU A 57 -2.04 -26.07 24.36
CA LEU A 57 -3.45 -26.48 24.31
C LEU A 57 -4.13 -26.29 25.68
N LYS A 58 -3.46 -26.69 26.76
CA LYS A 58 -3.97 -26.51 28.13
C LYS A 58 -4.10 -25.04 28.51
N SER A 59 -3.13 -24.20 28.14
CA SER A 59 -3.16 -22.74 28.36
C SER A 59 -4.31 -22.08 27.61
N PHE A 60 -4.56 -22.47 26.34
CA PHE A 60 -5.70 -22.00 25.57
C PHE A 60 -7.03 -22.42 26.21
N MET A 61 -7.17 -23.69 26.58
CA MET A 61 -8.37 -24.23 27.25
C MET A 61 -8.63 -23.55 28.60
N GLU A 62 -7.58 -23.15 29.30
CA GLU A 62 -7.72 -22.41 30.55
C GLU A 62 -8.21 -20.97 30.31
N ALA A 63 -7.79 -20.35 29.21
CA ALA A 63 -8.16 -18.98 28.84
C ALA A 63 -9.61 -18.82 28.34
N VAL A 64 -10.26 -19.89 27.87
CA VAL A 64 -11.66 -19.87 27.36
C VAL A 64 -12.65 -20.55 28.30
N ILE A 65 -13.95 -20.27 28.14
CA ILE A 65 -15.04 -20.94 28.87
C ILE A 65 -15.48 -22.16 28.07
N ILE A 66 -15.25 -23.37 28.59
CA ILE A 66 -15.64 -24.62 27.93
C ILE A 66 -17.01 -25.05 28.45
N GLY A 67 -17.95 -25.27 27.53
CA GLY A 67 -19.32 -25.65 27.87
C GLY A 67 -20.16 -25.91 26.63
N GLN A 68 -21.29 -26.59 26.80
CA GLN A 68 -22.19 -26.91 25.68
C GLN A 68 -22.67 -25.66 24.93
N ASN A 69 -22.80 -24.53 25.63
CA ASN A 69 -23.23 -23.25 25.07
C ASN A 69 -22.09 -22.27 24.78
N ASP A 70 -20.85 -22.58 25.18
CA ASP A 70 -19.70 -21.68 25.16
C ASP A 70 -18.69 -22.14 24.09
N TYR A 71 -17.43 -22.42 24.43
CA TYR A 71 -16.49 -23.07 23.53
C TYR A 71 -16.66 -24.60 23.57
N GLN A 72 -16.72 -25.22 22.40
CA GLN A 72 -16.55 -26.67 22.25
C GLN A 72 -15.22 -26.93 21.56
N ILE A 73 -14.48 -27.93 22.03
CA ILE A 73 -13.14 -28.22 21.53
C ILE A 73 -13.04 -29.68 21.09
N GLY A 74 -12.59 -29.88 19.86
CA GLY A 74 -12.14 -31.15 19.32
C GLY A 74 -10.62 -31.18 19.22
N LEU A 75 -10.05 -32.38 19.29
CA LEU A 75 -8.61 -32.58 19.15
C LEU A 75 -8.34 -33.76 18.22
N VAL A 76 -7.53 -33.51 17.20
CA VAL A 76 -6.94 -34.50 16.30
C VAL A 76 -5.44 -34.51 16.54
N ARG A 77 -4.86 -35.69 16.68
CA ARG A 77 -3.40 -35.90 16.65
C ARG A 77 -3.03 -36.48 15.28
N PHE A 78 -1.90 -36.09 14.71
CA PHE A 78 -1.47 -36.62 13.42
C PHE A 78 0.03 -36.87 13.32
N SER A 79 0.38 -37.98 12.70
CA SER A 79 1.71 -38.27 12.14
C SER A 79 1.52 -38.94 10.79
N ASP A 80 1.84 -40.23 10.62
CA ASP A 80 1.53 -41.00 9.39
C ASP A 80 0.03 -40.98 9.08
N LEU A 81 -0.80 -40.99 10.14
CA LEU A 81 -2.26 -40.97 10.08
C LEU A 81 -2.81 -39.92 11.05
N ALA A 82 -3.86 -39.23 10.64
CA ALA A 82 -4.65 -38.40 11.54
C ALA A 82 -5.66 -39.24 12.31
N LYS A 83 -5.79 -38.99 13.62
CA LYS A 83 -6.77 -39.66 14.48
C LYS A 83 -7.41 -38.67 15.45
N THR A 84 -8.74 -38.69 15.51
CA THR A 84 -9.48 -37.96 16.55
C THR A 84 -9.16 -38.51 17.94
N VAL A 85 -8.74 -37.63 18.84
CA VAL A 85 -8.58 -37.90 20.28
C VAL A 85 -9.93 -37.74 20.99
N PHE A 86 -10.60 -36.60 20.77
CA PHE A 86 -11.98 -36.36 21.19
C PHE A 86 -12.68 -35.36 20.26
N LYS A 87 -13.99 -35.47 20.17
CA LYS A 87 -14.89 -34.65 19.35
C LYS A 87 -15.46 -33.48 20.17
N LEU A 88 -16.00 -32.47 19.47
CA LEU A 88 -16.60 -31.26 20.06
C LEU A 88 -17.64 -31.57 21.16
N ASN A 89 -18.39 -32.66 21.02
CA ASN A 89 -19.44 -33.07 21.97
C ASN A 89 -19.08 -34.21 22.95
N THR A 90 -17.83 -34.68 22.99
CA THR A 90 -17.47 -35.88 23.78
C THR A 90 -16.82 -35.58 25.12
N GLN A 91 -15.89 -34.61 25.17
CA GLN A 91 -15.33 -34.10 26.43
C GLN A 91 -15.95 -32.74 26.65
N THR A 92 -16.59 -32.52 27.79
CA THR A 92 -17.36 -31.29 28.04
C THR A 92 -16.82 -30.45 29.19
N THR A 93 -15.76 -30.93 29.85
CA THR A 93 -15.11 -30.24 30.95
C THR A 93 -13.60 -30.07 30.71
N LYS A 94 -13.04 -28.96 31.21
CA LYS A 94 -11.59 -28.70 31.15
C LYS A 94 -10.77 -29.85 31.73
N SER A 95 -11.21 -30.41 32.86
CA SER A 95 -10.50 -31.50 33.54
C SER A 95 -10.40 -32.76 32.68
N GLU A 96 -11.46 -33.13 31.95
CA GLU A 96 -11.44 -34.31 31.07
C GLU A 96 -10.54 -34.09 29.86
N MET A 97 -10.59 -32.89 29.26
CA MET A 97 -9.73 -32.53 28.14
C MET A 97 -8.25 -32.52 28.54
N VAL A 98 -7.92 -31.92 29.69
CA VAL A 98 -6.56 -31.91 30.25
C VAL A 98 -6.05 -33.32 30.50
N GLN A 99 -6.86 -34.20 31.11
CA GLN A 99 -6.48 -35.60 31.32
C GLN A 99 -6.25 -36.35 29.99
N ALA A 100 -7.08 -36.09 28.98
CA ALA A 100 -6.92 -36.68 27.66
C ALA A 100 -5.64 -36.19 26.96
N ILE A 101 -5.31 -34.90 27.10
CA ILE A 101 -4.07 -34.31 26.58
C ILE A 101 -2.85 -34.88 27.30
N ASP A 102 -2.84 -34.93 28.63
CA ASP A 102 -1.71 -35.43 29.43
C ASP A 102 -1.43 -36.93 29.18
N ALA A 103 -2.42 -37.69 28.73
CA ALA A 103 -2.27 -39.10 28.37
C ALA A 103 -1.65 -39.32 26.97
N LEU A 104 -1.47 -38.26 26.16
CA LEU A 104 -0.86 -38.38 24.85
C LEU A 104 0.65 -38.62 24.97
N VAL A 105 1.12 -39.65 24.28
CA VAL A 105 2.54 -39.93 24.05
C VAL A 105 2.80 -39.81 22.54
N PRO A 106 3.80 -39.02 22.10
CA PRO A 106 4.08 -38.85 20.69
C PRO A 106 4.53 -40.18 20.09
N LEU A 107 3.94 -40.56 18.95
CA LEU A 107 4.24 -41.82 18.27
C LEU A 107 5.39 -41.70 17.29
N GLY A 108 5.65 -40.48 16.80
CA GLY A 108 6.49 -40.27 15.64
C GLY A 108 5.81 -40.75 14.35
N GLY A 109 6.58 -40.77 13.27
CA GLY A 109 6.11 -41.03 11.91
C GLY A 109 6.34 -39.85 10.98
N ALA A 110 5.69 -39.90 9.82
CA ALA A 110 5.59 -38.86 8.83
C ALA A 110 4.71 -37.68 9.32
N THR A 111 4.66 -36.60 8.57
CA THR A 111 3.84 -35.41 8.83
C THR A 111 2.72 -35.39 7.80
N ASN A 112 1.46 -35.54 8.21
CA ASN A 112 0.30 -35.69 7.32
C ASN A 112 -0.76 -34.60 7.60
N THR A 113 -0.46 -33.35 7.26
CA THR A 113 -1.34 -32.20 7.51
C THR A 113 -2.61 -32.27 6.66
N SER A 114 -2.51 -32.78 5.42
CA SER A 114 -3.64 -33.04 4.54
C SER A 114 -4.63 -34.06 5.14
N GLY A 115 -4.12 -35.12 5.77
CA GLY A 115 -4.90 -36.09 6.55
C GLY A 115 -5.58 -35.46 7.76
N ALA A 116 -4.87 -34.59 8.48
CA ALA A 116 -5.42 -33.89 9.64
C ALA A 116 -6.59 -32.97 9.27
N LEU A 117 -6.49 -32.24 8.15
CA LEU A 117 -7.56 -31.39 7.62
C LEU A 117 -8.80 -32.19 7.21
N ARG A 118 -8.64 -33.36 6.59
CA ARG A 118 -9.78 -34.25 6.28
C ARG A 118 -10.52 -34.73 7.53
N GLU A 119 -9.78 -35.03 8.60
CA GLU A 119 -10.38 -35.38 9.89
C GLU A 119 -11.08 -34.17 10.52
N ALA A 120 -10.51 -32.96 10.39
CA ALA A 120 -11.15 -31.71 10.81
C ALA A 120 -12.50 -31.49 10.14
N VAL A 121 -12.56 -31.63 8.80
CA VAL A 121 -13.81 -31.54 8.02
C VAL A 121 -14.85 -32.56 8.51
N THR A 122 -14.42 -33.76 8.91
CA THR A 122 -15.32 -34.77 9.48
C THR A 122 -15.87 -34.34 10.84
N LEU A 123 -15.03 -33.76 11.70
CA LEU A 123 -15.42 -33.24 13.01
C LEU A 123 -16.31 -32.00 12.95
N LEU A 124 -16.20 -31.19 11.89
CA LEU A 124 -17.11 -30.08 11.57
C LEU A 124 -18.49 -30.56 11.09
N SER A 125 -19.08 -31.55 11.76
CA SER A 125 -20.43 -32.04 11.47
C SER A 125 -21.30 -32.11 12.72
N PRO A 126 -22.64 -31.93 12.60
CA PRO A 126 -23.54 -31.99 13.74
C PRO A 126 -23.48 -33.29 14.53
N ALA A 127 -23.18 -34.42 13.86
CA ALA A 127 -23.02 -35.73 14.51
C ALA A 127 -21.81 -35.78 15.46
N ASN A 128 -20.82 -34.90 15.27
CA ASN A 128 -19.62 -34.78 16.08
C ASN A 128 -19.63 -33.55 17.01
N GLY A 129 -20.73 -32.80 17.04
CA GLY A 129 -20.95 -31.69 17.98
C GLY A 129 -20.98 -30.31 17.35
N ASN A 130 -20.66 -30.15 16.06
CA ASN A 130 -20.70 -28.83 15.41
C ASN A 130 -22.12 -28.23 15.51
N ARG A 131 -22.22 -27.02 16.07
CA ARG A 131 -23.47 -26.33 16.37
C ARG A 131 -23.99 -25.52 15.19
N GLY A 132 -23.15 -25.18 14.21
CA GLY A 132 -23.52 -24.52 12.94
C GLY A 132 -24.08 -23.09 13.07
N ASP A 133 -24.40 -22.62 14.28
CA ASP A 133 -24.78 -21.25 14.64
C ASP A 133 -23.63 -20.47 15.30
N VAL A 134 -22.43 -21.05 15.38
CA VAL A 134 -21.23 -20.47 16.01
C VAL A 134 -20.06 -20.47 15.03
N LEU A 135 -18.99 -19.74 15.38
CA LEU A 135 -17.78 -19.70 14.55
C LEU A 135 -17.07 -21.06 14.57
N ASP A 136 -16.83 -21.63 13.39
CA ASP A 136 -16.00 -22.82 13.21
C ASP A 136 -14.54 -22.42 13.02
N VAL A 137 -13.64 -22.95 13.84
CA VAL A 137 -12.21 -22.66 13.79
C VAL A 137 -11.40 -23.96 13.75
N VAL A 138 -10.47 -24.05 12.81
CA VAL A 138 -9.46 -25.11 12.76
C VAL A 138 -8.11 -24.50 13.08
N ILE A 139 -7.41 -25.04 14.08
CA ILE A 139 -6.08 -24.57 14.50
C ILE A 139 -5.10 -25.71 14.29
N ILE A 140 -4.17 -25.56 13.35
CA ILE A 140 -3.13 -26.56 13.09
C ILE A 140 -1.80 -26.12 13.70
N ILE A 141 -1.17 -27.02 14.45
CA ILE A 141 0.16 -26.84 15.04
C ILE A 141 1.08 -27.88 14.42
N THR A 142 2.10 -27.44 13.69
CA THR A 142 3.04 -28.32 12.98
C THR A 142 4.46 -27.75 13.03
N ASP A 143 5.46 -28.63 13.07
CA ASP A 143 6.89 -28.26 12.89
C ASP A 143 7.50 -28.77 11.58
N GLY A 144 6.67 -29.40 10.74
CA GLY A 144 7.10 -30.01 9.50
C GLY A 144 6.14 -29.79 8.32
N VAL A 145 6.65 -30.14 7.15
CA VAL A 145 5.97 -30.13 5.85
C VAL A 145 5.24 -31.45 5.64
N ASP A 146 4.05 -31.46 5.02
CA ASP A 146 3.38 -32.71 4.67
C ASP A 146 4.30 -33.57 3.79
N ASN A 147 4.60 -34.78 4.23
CA ASN A 147 5.46 -35.72 3.51
C ASN A 147 4.76 -37.07 3.29
N VAL A 148 3.42 -37.08 3.36
CA VAL A 148 2.55 -38.22 3.02
C VAL A 148 1.76 -37.95 1.75
N GLU A 149 1.14 -36.77 1.63
CA GLU A 149 0.39 -36.29 0.47
C GLU A 149 0.64 -34.78 0.21
N GLU A 150 1.91 -34.39 0.09
CA GLU A 150 2.40 -32.99 -0.05
C GLU A 150 1.61 -32.14 -1.07
N ASP A 151 1.22 -32.72 -2.22
CA ASP A 151 0.46 -32.03 -3.27
C ASP A 151 -1.03 -31.77 -2.91
N ARG A 152 -1.54 -32.35 -1.82
CA ARG A 152 -2.95 -32.26 -1.42
C ARG A 152 -3.21 -31.32 -0.25
N THR A 153 -2.21 -30.91 0.52
CA THR A 153 -2.42 -30.03 1.69
C THR A 153 -3.19 -28.76 1.34
N ALA A 154 -2.78 -28.06 0.28
CA ALA A 154 -3.45 -26.85 -0.20
C ALA A 154 -4.88 -27.11 -0.72
N TYR A 155 -5.11 -28.30 -1.29
CA TYR A 155 -6.43 -28.72 -1.75
C TYR A 155 -7.39 -28.98 -0.57
N GLU A 156 -6.95 -29.73 0.45
CA GLU A 156 -7.76 -30.04 1.63
C GLU A 156 -8.00 -28.78 2.50
N ALA A 157 -7.05 -27.85 2.55
CA ALA A 157 -7.24 -26.54 3.18
C ALA A 157 -8.32 -25.74 2.46
N SER A 158 -8.32 -25.79 1.12
CA SER A 158 -9.37 -25.14 0.31
C SER A 158 -10.74 -25.77 0.54
N LEU A 159 -10.85 -27.09 0.69
CA LEU A 159 -12.11 -27.75 1.03
C LEU A 159 -12.62 -27.36 2.42
N THR A 160 -11.72 -27.26 3.40
CA THR A 160 -12.04 -26.82 4.76
C THR A 160 -12.54 -25.36 4.75
N ARG A 161 -11.94 -24.49 3.92
CA ARG A 161 -12.40 -23.10 3.70
C ARG A 161 -13.72 -22.97 2.92
N MET A 162 -14.18 -24.01 2.22
CA MET A 162 -15.53 -24.00 1.60
C MET A 162 -16.65 -24.22 2.64
N LEU A 163 -16.31 -24.73 3.83
CA LEU A 163 -17.18 -24.65 4.99
C LEU A 163 -17.07 -23.24 5.60
N PRO A 164 -18.09 -22.74 6.33
CA PRO A 164 -18.04 -21.45 7.01
C PRO A 164 -17.08 -21.47 8.22
N SER A 165 -15.83 -21.89 8.00
CA SER A 165 -14.78 -22.08 8.99
C SER A 165 -13.52 -21.29 8.65
N ARG A 166 -12.70 -21.00 9.67
CA ARG A 166 -11.41 -20.31 9.52
C ARG A 166 -10.28 -21.22 9.96
N ILE A 167 -9.19 -21.24 9.20
CA ILE A 167 -7.99 -22.02 9.52
C ILE A 167 -6.92 -21.09 10.06
N PHE A 168 -6.50 -21.33 11.31
CA PHE A 168 -5.30 -20.74 11.88
C PHE A 168 -4.14 -21.72 11.77
N ALA A 169 -3.07 -21.28 11.12
CA ALA A 169 -1.89 -22.12 10.89
C ALA A 169 -0.75 -21.66 11.80
N ILE A 170 -0.35 -22.53 12.73
CA ILE A 170 0.73 -22.30 13.70
C ILE A 170 1.92 -23.16 13.31
N GLY A 171 2.86 -22.55 12.60
CA GLY A 171 4.17 -23.12 12.36
C GLY A 171 5.05 -22.89 13.58
N VAL A 172 5.64 -23.96 14.12
CA VAL A 172 6.64 -23.91 15.17
C VAL A 172 7.99 -24.52 14.77
N GLY A 173 9.04 -23.72 14.72
CA GLY A 173 10.41 -24.19 14.48
C GLY A 173 10.95 -23.84 13.09
N PRO A 174 12.25 -24.11 12.85
CA PRO A 174 12.92 -23.68 11.63
C PRO A 174 12.67 -24.60 10.41
N ALA A 175 11.97 -25.73 10.58
CA ALA A 175 11.77 -26.75 9.55
C ALA A 175 10.44 -26.62 8.79
N ILE A 176 9.65 -25.57 9.07
CA ILE A 176 8.37 -25.32 8.41
C ILE A 176 8.53 -24.64 7.07
N ASP A 177 7.75 -25.10 6.11
CA ASP A 177 7.59 -24.44 4.84
C ASP A 177 6.48 -23.39 4.93
N ILE A 178 6.86 -22.13 5.13
CA ILE A 178 5.93 -20.99 5.25
C ILE A 178 5.00 -20.88 4.04
N LYS A 179 5.39 -21.44 2.89
CA LYS A 179 4.57 -21.72 1.70
C LYS A 179 3.29 -22.46 1.97
N GLU A 180 3.46 -23.61 2.61
CA GLU A 180 2.43 -24.58 2.89
C GLU A 180 1.58 -24.01 4.01
N LEU A 181 2.20 -23.37 5.00
CA LEU A 181 1.52 -22.65 6.07
C LEU A 181 0.65 -21.49 5.56
N ASN A 182 1.13 -20.71 4.59
CA ASN A 182 0.35 -19.68 3.89
C ASN A 182 -0.81 -20.28 3.09
N ALA A 183 -0.62 -21.44 2.46
CA ALA A 183 -1.67 -22.14 1.73
C ALA A 183 -2.70 -22.82 2.66
N LEU A 184 -2.32 -23.08 3.91
CA LEU A 184 -3.15 -23.64 4.98
C LEU A 184 -4.08 -22.60 5.62
N ALA A 185 -3.56 -21.41 5.95
CA ALA A 185 -4.32 -20.38 6.66
C ALA A 185 -5.48 -19.78 5.81
N THR A 186 -6.50 -19.24 6.47
CA THR A 186 -7.56 -18.46 5.80
C THR A 186 -7.07 -17.03 5.53
N ASP A 187 -7.39 -16.48 4.36
CA ASP A 187 -7.04 -15.09 4.06
C ASP A 187 -7.76 -14.09 4.99
N PRO A 188 -7.11 -13.00 5.43
CA PRO A 188 -5.71 -12.68 5.14
C PRO A 188 -4.74 -13.38 6.12
N ASN A 189 -3.55 -13.72 5.64
CA ASN A 189 -2.56 -14.49 6.41
C ASN A 189 -1.97 -13.72 7.59
N ASP A 190 -1.89 -12.39 7.54
CA ASP A 190 -1.48 -11.54 8.65
C ASP A 190 -2.39 -11.66 9.90
N PHE A 191 -3.62 -12.12 9.69
CA PHE A 191 -4.56 -12.40 10.76
C PHE A 191 -4.53 -13.86 11.23
N HIS A 192 -4.42 -14.83 10.32
CA HIS A 192 -4.63 -16.26 10.61
C HIS A 192 -3.36 -17.12 10.70
N LEU A 193 -2.17 -16.57 10.42
CA LEU A 193 -0.92 -17.33 10.43
C LEU A 193 -0.02 -16.91 11.59
N TYR A 194 0.57 -17.90 12.27
CA TYR A 194 1.61 -17.71 13.28
C TYR A 194 2.86 -18.49 12.87
N ASP A 195 3.97 -17.77 12.71
CA ASP A 195 5.29 -18.34 12.47
C ASP A 195 6.15 -18.16 13.73
N LEU A 196 6.39 -19.26 14.45
CA LEU A 196 7.07 -19.26 15.73
C LEU A 196 8.45 -19.91 15.61
N SER A 197 9.47 -19.26 16.15
CA SER A 197 10.84 -19.76 16.08
C SER A 197 11.06 -21.09 16.80
N ASP A 198 10.29 -21.36 17.85
CA ASP A 198 10.32 -22.61 18.62
C ASP A 198 9.09 -22.75 19.53
N TYR A 199 8.91 -23.95 20.09
CA TYR A 199 7.75 -24.30 20.90
C TYR A 199 7.62 -23.54 22.22
N THR A 200 8.65 -22.82 22.68
CA THR A 200 8.53 -21.94 23.86
C THR A 200 7.74 -20.66 23.56
N MET A 201 7.65 -20.27 22.29
CA MET A 201 6.91 -19.08 21.85
C MET A 201 5.40 -19.32 21.74
N LEU A 202 4.94 -20.57 21.80
CA LEU A 202 3.52 -20.91 21.76
C LEU A 202 2.73 -20.19 22.87
N ASP A 203 3.32 -20.08 24.07
CA ASP A 203 2.70 -19.36 25.18
C ASP A 203 2.47 -17.86 24.87
N SER A 204 3.28 -17.26 23.98
CA SER A 204 3.18 -15.83 23.63
C SER A 204 2.00 -15.52 22.71
N ILE A 205 1.48 -16.52 21.98
CA ILE A 205 0.35 -16.34 21.05
C ILE A 205 -0.97 -16.79 21.62
N VAL A 206 -1.00 -17.42 22.81
CA VAL A 206 -2.24 -17.85 23.47
C VAL A 206 -3.22 -16.68 23.56
N GLU A 207 -2.72 -15.49 23.91
CA GLU A 207 -3.59 -14.32 24.08
C GLU A 207 -4.17 -13.79 22.78
N ASP A 208 -3.32 -13.55 21.79
CA ASP A 208 -3.74 -13.10 20.46
C ASP A 208 -4.68 -14.12 19.80
N LEU A 209 -4.37 -15.41 19.90
CA LEU A 209 -5.19 -16.47 19.34
C LEU A 209 -6.53 -16.59 20.05
N VAL A 210 -6.57 -16.49 21.39
CA VAL A 210 -7.85 -16.45 22.12
C VAL A 210 -8.69 -15.27 21.64
N LEU A 211 -8.10 -14.06 21.50
CA LEU A 211 -8.83 -12.90 20.99
C LEU A 211 -9.35 -13.11 19.57
N LYS A 212 -8.51 -13.56 18.63
CA LYS A 212 -8.90 -13.78 17.23
C LYS A 212 -9.91 -14.92 17.03
N THR A 213 -9.93 -15.90 17.93
CA THR A 213 -10.91 -17.00 17.94
C THR A 213 -12.15 -16.71 18.80
N CYS A 214 -12.12 -15.58 19.52
CA CYS A 214 -13.19 -15.05 20.36
C CYS A 214 -14.01 -13.97 19.65
N PHE A 215 -13.38 -13.19 18.76
CA PHE A 215 -14.08 -12.22 17.93
C PHE A 215 -14.91 -12.91 16.84
N GLN A 216 -16.19 -13.05 17.14
CA GLN A 216 -17.18 -12.73 16.12
C GLN A 216 -17.21 -11.20 15.95
N GLN A 217 -17.15 -10.68 14.71
CA GLN A 217 -17.32 -9.26 14.27
C GLN A 217 -16.11 -8.27 14.36
N GLY A 218 -15.88 -7.44 13.30
CA GLY A 218 -15.30 -6.11 13.53
C GLY A 218 -14.47 -5.33 12.48
N CYS A 219 -14.84 -5.17 11.20
CA CYS A 219 -14.28 -4.03 10.43
C CYS A 219 -14.75 -2.70 11.06
N GLY A 220 -13.97 -1.61 11.11
CA GLY A 220 -14.31 -0.38 11.88
C GLY A 220 -15.52 0.45 11.41
N LEU A 221 -16.25 -0.04 10.41
CA LEU A 221 -17.59 0.43 10.04
C LEU A 221 -18.71 -0.36 10.72
N GLU A 222 -18.40 -1.39 11.49
CA GLU A 222 -19.36 -2.15 12.27
C GLU A 222 -19.93 -1.31 13.41
N GLU A 223 -21.24 -1.42 13.62
CA GLU A 223 -21.98 -0.63 14.62
C GLU A 223 -21.82 0.90 14.40
N SER A 224 -21.62 1.33 13.15
CA SER A 224 -21.51 2.75 12.78
C SER A 224 -22.77 3.28 12.10
N ASP A 225 -22.98 4.58 12.19
CA ASP A 225 -23.97 5.31 11.39
C ASP A 225 -23.26 5.97 10.21
N ILE A 226 -23.58 5.48 9.01
CA ILE A 226 -22.84 5.77 7.77
C ILE A 226 -23.73 6.57 6.83
N VAL A 227 -23.26 7.72 6.36
CA VAL A 227 -23.94 8.52 5.34
C VAL A 227 -23.10 8.59 4.07
N LEU A 228 -23.65 8.09 2.97
CA LEU A 228 -23.05 8.24 1.65
C LEU A 228 -23.60 9.51 0.99
N ILE A 229 -22.71 10.34 0.44
CA ILE A 229 -23.01 11.61 -0.23
C ILE A 229 -22.49 11.50 -1.67
N LEU A 230 -23.40 11.32 -2.62
CA LEU A 230 -23.04 11.03 -4.01
C LEU A 230 -23.32 12.20 -4.91
N ASP A 231 -22.31 12.63 -5.63
CA ASP A 231 -22.46 13.56 -6.74
C ASP A 231 -23.21 12.85 -7.88
N ILE A 232 -24.24 13.51 -8.41
CA ILE A 232 -25.01 13.09 -9.59
C ILE A 232 -25.13 14.25 -10.59
N SER A 233 -24.17 15.18 -10.55
CA SER A 233 -24.10 16.37 -11.38
C SER A 233 -23.89 16.04 -12.86
N GLY A 234 -24.01 17.06 -13.71
CA GLY A 234 -24.01 16.93 -15.16
C GLY A 234 -22.66 16.53 -15.76
N SER A 235 -21.56 16.61 -15.00
CA SER A 235 -20.23 16.17 -15.42
C SER A 235 -20.07 14.64 -15.38
N ILE A 236 -20.92 13.94 -14.61
CA ILE A 236 -20.90 12.49 -14.48
C ILE A 236 -21.81 11.86 -15.54
N GLU A 237 -21.26 11.00 -16.38
CA GLU A 237 -22.03 10.22 -17.35
C GLU A 237 -22.82 9.09 -16.69
N ILE A 238 -23.85 8.57 -17.37
CA ILE A 238 -24.70 7.49 -16.85
C ILE A 238 -23.87 6.24 -16.51
N VAL A 239 -22.88 5.88 -17.34
CA VAL A 239 -22.01 4.71 -17.11
C VAL A 239 -21.16 4.90 -15.85
N GLN A 240 -20.58 6.09 -15.67
CA GLN A 240 -19.77 6.46 -14.51
C GLN A 240 -20.61 6.48 -13.21
N PHE A 241 -21.86 6.93 -13.31
CA PHE A 241 -22.81 6.84 -12.21
C PHE A 241 -23.13 5.38 -11.84
N GLU A 242 -23.31 4.49 -12.81
CA GLU A 242 -23.52 3.06 -12.57
C GLU A 242 -22.31 2.41 -11.88
N GLU A 243 -21.09 2.80 -12.24
CA GLU A 243 -19.85 2.36 -11.56
C GLU A 243 -19.82 2.80 -10.10
N THR A 244 -20.21 4.04 -9.82
CA THR A 244 -20.34 4.56 -8.44
C THR A 244 -21.35 3.75 -7.63
N ILE A 245 -22.53 3.44 -8.20
CA ILE A 245 -23.55 2.62 -7.54
C ILE A 245 -23.05 1.19 -7.31
N SER A 246 -22.34 0.60 -8.28
CA SER A 246 -21.74 -0.74 -8.16
C SER A 246 -20.73 -0.79 -7.01
N PHE A 247 -19.85 0.20 -6.94
CA PHE A 247 -18.89 0.37 -5.86
C PHE A 247 -19.58 0.45 -4.48
N ILE A 248 -20.63 1.25 -4.35
CA ILE A 248 -21.38 1.36 -3.09
C ILE A 248 -22.06 0.05 -2.70
N LYS A 249 -22.64 -0.67 -3.66
CA LYS A 249 -23.21 -2.00 -3.41
C LYS A 249 -22.14 -2.96 -2.89
N SER A 250 -20.90 -2.85 -3.38
CA SER A 250 -19.79 -3.66 -2.88
C SER A 250 -19.47 -3.36 -1.41
N ILE A 251 -19.45 -2.08 -1.01
CA ILE A 251 -19.30 -1.67 0.40
C ILE A 251 -20.46 -2.23 1.24
N VAL A 252 -21.70 -2.03 0.80
CA VAL A 252 -22.90 -2.53 1.49
C VAL A 252 -22.85 -4.05 1.66
N ASN A 253 -22.28 -4.79 0.69
CA ASN A 253 -22.11 -6.23 0.79
C ASN A 253 -21.11 -6.67 1.85
N ASP A 254 -20.15 -5.83 2.22
CA ASP A 254 -19.15 -6.14 3.25
C ASP A 254 -19.61 -5.72 4.65
N LEU A 255 -20.60 -4.82 4.76
CA LEU A 255 -21.13 -4.34 6.04
C LEU A 255 -22.12 -5.30 6.71
N ASP A 256 -22.11 -5.35 8.04
CA ASP A 256 -23.17 -5.93 8.85
C ASP A 256 -24.26 -4.87 9.12
N ILE A 257 -25.41 -4.98 8.45
CA ILE A 257 -26.50 -4.00 8.49
C ILE A 257 -27.61 -4.48 9.40
N GLY A 258 -28.00 -3.64 10.36
CA GLY A 258 -29.10 -3.98 11.26
C GLY A 258 -29.40 -2.89 12.29
N PRO A 259 -30.53 -3.02 13.02
CA PRO A 259 -30.97 -2.02 13.99
C PRO A 259 -29.95 -1.73 15.11
N THR A 260 -29.15 -2.73 15.46
CA THR A 260 -28.07 -2.68 16.46
C THR A 260 -26.69 -2.83 15.82
N LYS A 261 -26.61 -2.90 14.48
CA LYS A 261 -25.36 -3.03 13.71
C LYS A 261 -25.09 -1.74 12.97
N SER A 262 -24.55 -1.77 11.75
CA SER A 262 -24.35 -0.53 10.99
C SER A 262 -25.67 -0.06 10.39
N ARG A 263 -25.85 1.25 10.33
CA ARG A 263 -26.96 1.91 9.63
C ARG A 263 -26.42 2.71 8.47
N LEU A 264 -27.19 2.78 7.39
CA LEU A 264 -26.77 3.49 6.18
C LEU A 264 -27.84 4.48 5.74
N GLY A 265 -27.42 5.70 5.49
CA GLY A 265 -28.20 6.75 4.86
C GLY A 265 -27.56 7.15 3.53
N LEU A 266 -28.39 7.63 2.61
CA LEU A 266 -27.94 8.04 1.28
C LEU A 266 -28.48 9.42 0.93
N VAL A 267 -27.55 10.31 0.57
CA VAL A 267 -27.78 11.63 -0.01
C VAL A 267 -27.18 11.65 -1.40
N THR A 268 -27.93 12.18 -2.37
CA THR A 268 -27.40 12.52 -3.69
C THR A 268 -27.47 14.02 -3.89
N PHE A 269 -26.50 14.63 -4.56
CA PHE A 269 -26.50 16.06 -4.82
C PHE A 269 -26.12 16.38 -6.28
N ALA A 270 -26.77 17.40 -6.82
CA ALA A 270 -26.39 18.07 -8.05
C ALA A 270 -26.72 19.55 -7.87
N THR A 271 -27.65 20.12 -8.65
CA THR A 271 -28.22 21.45 -8.37
C THR A 271 -28.95 21.47 -7.02
N ASP A 272 -29.66 20.38 -6.72
CA ASP A 272 -30.42 20.20 -5.49
C ASP A 272 -29.92 18.98 -4.72
N VAL A 273 -30.04 19.02 -3.40
CA VAL A 273 -29.69 17.91 -2.50
C VAL A 273 -30.91 17.07 -2.20
N ASN A 274 -30.83 15.78 -2.49
CA ASN A 274 -31.91 14.82 -2.31
C ASN A 274 -31.51 13.72 -1.32
N ILE A 275 -32.24 13.63 -0.20
CA ILE A 275 -32.14 12.50 0.72
C ILE A 275 -32.90 11.33 0.10
N LYS A 276 -32.21 10.26 -0.29
CA LYS A 276 -32.82 9.05 -0.84
C LYS A 276 -33.41 8.19 0.27
N PHE A 277 -32.68 8.03 1.37
CA PHE A 277 -33.19 7.41 2.59
C PHE A 277 -32.31 7.77 3.80
N THR A 278 -32.92 7.85 4.97
CA THR A 278 -32.28 8.15 6.27
C THR A 278 -31.75 6.87 6.94
N LEU A 279 -30.94 7.02 8.00
CA LEU A 279 -30.26 5.92 8.70
C LEU A 279 -31.23 4.88 9.27
N ASP A 280 -32.44 5.30 9.65
CA ASP A 280 -33.49 4.45 10.22
C ASP A 280 -34.43 3.79 9.19
N ARG A 281 -34.27 4.12 7.89
CA ARG A 281 -35.23 3.68 6.86
C ARG A 281 -35.16 2.19 6.58
N TYR A 282 -33.96 1.62 6.57
CA TYR A 282 -33.71 0.22 6.22
C TYR A 282 -32.87 -0.45 7.30
N ASN A 283 -33.25 -1.69 7.64
CA ASN A 283 -32.64 -2.47 8.72
C ASN A 283 -32.00 -3.77 8.22
N ASN A 284 -31.87 -3.94 6.90
CA ASN A 284 -31.22 -5.09 6.31
C ASN A 284 -30.57 -4.70 4.97
N LYS A 285 -29.56 -5.47 4.61
CA LYS A 285 -28.74 -5.29 3.40
C LYS A 285 -29.56 -5.38 2.10
N ALA A 286 -30.47 -6.34 2.01
CA ALA A 286 -31.24 -6.58 0.79
C ALA A 286 -32.10 -5.38 0.40
N ASP A 287 -32.76 -4.73 1.36
CA ASP A 287 -33.57 -3.55 1.11
C ASP A 287 -32.73 -2.32 0.71
N ILE A 288 -31.53 -2.17 1.29
CA ILE A 288 -30.58 -1.11 0.89
C ILE A 288 -30.12 -1.32 -0.55
N LEU A 289 -29.73 -2.55 -0.91
CA LEU A 289 -29.34 -2.90 -2.27
C LEU A 289 -30.47 -2.62 -3.28
N ALA A 290 -31.70 -3.01 -2.94
CA ALA A 290 -32.88 -2.71 -3.75
C ALA A 290 -33.18 -1.21 -3.84
N ALA A 291 -32.92 -0.43 -2.79
CA ALA A 291 -33.07 1.02 -2.82
C ALA A 291 -32.02 1.68 -3.72
N LEU A 292 -30.78 1.19 -3.69
CA LEU A 292 -29.69 1.65 -4.57
C LEU A 292 -30.02 1.42 -6.05
N ASP A 293 -30.71 0.32 -6.40
CA ASP A 293 -31.20 0.05 -7.77
C ASP A 293 -32.18 1.11 -8.29
N THR A 294 -32.81 1.89 -7.42
CA THR A 294 -33.80 2.91 -7.81
C THR A 294 -33.20 4.32 -7.95
N VAL A 295 -31.93 4.50 -7.61
CA VAL A 295 -31.28 5.81 -7.67
C VAL A 295 -30.97 6.12 -9.14
N THR A 296 -31.51 7.24 -9.64
CA THR A 296 -31.31 7.69 -11.00
C THR A 296 -30.39 8.91 -11.03
N HIS A 297 -29.50 8.96 -12.03
CA HIS A 297 -28.77 10.15 -12.41
C HIS A 297 -29.74 11.23 -12.94
N SER A 298 -29.55 12.48 -12.53
CA SER A 298 -30.40 13.61 -12.96
C SER A 298 -29.62 14.74 -13.63
N GLY A 299 -28.29 14.75 -13.52
CA GLY A 299 -27.45 15.86 -13.91
C GLY A 299 -27.73 17.14 -13.11
N GLY A 300 -27.04 18.22 -13.48
CA GLY A 300 -27.19 19.54 -12.87
C GLY A 300 -25.85 20.15 -12.46
N SER A 301 -25.90 21.16 -11.59
CA SER A 301 -24.71 21.78 -10.99
C SER A 301 -24.14 20.92 -9.84
N THR A 302 -23.22 21.46 -9.04
CA THR A 302 -22.51 20.72 -7.97
C THR A 302 -22.66 21.44 -6.63
N ALA A 303 -23.71 21.12 -5.87
CA ALA A 303 -24.07 21.80 -4.62
C ALA A 303 -23.44 21.18 -3.36
N THR A 304 -22.09 21.12 -3.32
CA THR A 304 -21.32 20.48 -2.23
C THR A 304 -21.57 21.12 -0.85
N VAL A 305 -21.71 22.45 -0.77
CA VAL A 305 -21.94 23.15 0.51
C VAL A 305 -23.27 22.70 1.11
N GLN A 306 -24.33 22.69 0.30
CA GLN A 306 -25.64 22.21 0.72
C GLN A 306 -25.65 20.71 1.06
N ALA A 307 -24.86 19.90 0.36
CA ALA A 307 -24.76 18.47 0.62
C ALA A 307 -24.18 18.20 2.02
N LEU A 308 -23.07 18.86 2.37
CA LEU A 308 -22.45 18.76 3.70
C LEU A 308 -23.36 19.33 4.80
N ASN A 309 -24.02 20.46 4.54
CA ASN A 309 -25.01 21.00 5.48
C ASN A 309 -26.18 20.03 5.69
N THR A 310 -26.68 19.40 4.63
CA THR A 310 -27.79 18.41 4.70
C THR A 310 -27.37 17.16 5.47
N MET A 311 -26.18 16.62 5.20
CA MET A 311 -25.59 15.53 5.98
C MET A 311 -25.57 15.89 7.48
N ARG A 312 -24.96 17.02 7.84
CA ARG A 312 -24.77 17.46 9.23
C ARG A 312 -26.09 17.76 9.95
N THR A 313 -27.05 18.39 9.28
CA THR A 313 -28.26 18.94 9.91
C THR A 313 -29.51 18.09 9.74
N ARG A 314 -29.52 17.13 8.80
CA ARG A 314 -30.69 16.30 8.50
C ARG A 314 -30.42 14.81 8.54
N MET A 315 -29.21 14.35 8.21
CA MET A 315 -28.88 12.91 8.24
C MET A 315 -28.38 12.46 9.60
N PHE A 316 -27.36 13.13 10.14
CA PHE A 316 -26.84 12.88 11.49
C PHE A 316 -27.70 13.59 12.55
N THR A 317 -28.94 13.13 12.69
CA THR A 317 -29.87 13.59 13.73
C THR A 317 -30.65 12.43 14.30
N LEU A 318 -31.01 12.50 15.59
CA LEU A 318 -31.85 11.48 16.24
C LEU A 318 -33.15 11.19 15.47
N ALA A 319 -33.73 12.23 14.84
CA ALA A 319 -34.96 12.11 14.06
C ALA A 319 -34.79 11.36 12.72
N ALA A 320 -33.55 11.22 12.24
CA ALA A 320 -33.19 10.53 11.01
C ALA A 320 -32.47 9.19 11.28
N GLY A 321 -32.46 8.73 12.54
CA GLY A 321 -31.92 7.43 12.91
C GLY A 321 -30.48 7.42 13.42
N ASP A 322 -29.83 8.57 13.55
CA ASP A 322 -28.51 8.71 14.21
C ASP A 322 -28.61 8.27 15.67
N ARG A 323 -27.68 7.42 16.10
CA ARG A 323 -27.65 6.82 17.42
C ARG A 323 -26.62 7.54 18.28
N PRO A 324 -27.01 7.94 19.51
CA PRO A 324 -26.02 8.45 20.45
C PRO A 324 -24.99 7.34 20.75
N ASN A 325 -23.72 7.73 20.84
CA ASN A 325 -22.57 6.87 21.13
C ASN A 325 -22.21 5.86 20.03
N HIS A 326 -22.65 6.06 18.79
CA HIS A 326 -22.15 5.30 17.65
C HIS A 326 -21.30 6.23 16.76
N PRO A 327 -20.22 5.74 16.15
CA PRO A 327 -19.47 6.40 15.10
C PRO A 327 -20.32 7.05 14.01
N ASN A 328 -20.07 8.33 13.71
CA ASN A 328 -20.69 9.04 12.59
C ASN A 328 -19.69 9.19 11.44
N THR A 329 -19.91 8.44 10.37
CA THR A 329 -18.98 8.36 9.24
C THR A 329 -19.66 8.80 7.95
N ALA A 330 -19.03 9.70 7.21
CA ALA A 330 -19.51 10.20 5.93
C ALA A 330 -18.52 9.91 4.80
N PHE A 331 -19.02 9.41 3.68
CA PHE A 331 -18.26 9.30 2.44
C PHE A 331 -18.84 10.26 1.41
N ILE A 332 -18.05 11.20 0.92
CA ILE A 332 -18.40 12.06 -0.21
C ILE A 332 -17.63 11.63 -1.45
N ILE A 333 -18.36 11.35 -2.53
CA ILE A 333 -17.80 10.96 -3.84
C ILE A 333 -18.19 12.05 -4.84
N THR A 334 -17.20 12.68 -5.48
CA THR A 334 -17.42 13.77 -6.46
C THR A 334 -16.31 13.81 -7.50
N ASP A 335 -16.65 14.26 -8.70
CA ASP A 335 -15.75 14.53 -9.81
C ASP A 335 -15.54 16.04 -10.05
N GLY A 336 -16.21 16.90 -9.27
CA GLY A 336 -16.35 18.31 -9.59
C GLY A 336 -16.11 19.27 -8.42
N SER A 337 -16.15 20.56 -8.75
CA SER A 337 -15.99 21.68 -7.82
C SER A 337 -17.33 22.24 -7.38
N SER A 338 -17.44 22.66 -6.13
CA SER A 338 -18.65 23.29 -5.62
C SER A 338 -19.00 24.54 -6.42
N LYS A 339 -20.24 24.60 -6.90
CA LYS A 339 -20.82 25.78 -7.56
C LYS A 339 -21.72 26.59 -6.61
N ASP A 340 -21.88 26.16 -5.36
CA ASP A 340 -22.72 26.80 -4.34
C ASP A 340 -21.93 27.47 -3.20
N GLY A 341 -20.59 27.57 -3.34
CA GLY A 341 -19.73 28.34 -2.45
C GLY A 341 -18.47 27.57 -2.04
N ASN A 342 -17.81 28.00 -0.97
CA ASN A 342 -16.67 27.27 -0.42
C ASN A 342 -17.15 26.30 0.69
N PRO A 343 -16.99 24.97 0.54
CA PRO A 343 -17.47 23.97 1.49
C PRO A 343 -16.63 23.83 2.76
N SER A 344 -15.46 24.46 2.86
CA SER A 344 -14.57 24.38 4.03
C SER A 344 -15.27 24.71 5.35
N THR A 345 -16.20 25.66 5.35
CA THR A 345 -16.95 26.05 6.55
C THR A 345 -17.89 24.93 7.01
N GLU A 346 -18.67 24.34 6.09
CA GLU A 346 -19.59 23.25 6.44
C GLU A 346 -18.85 21.96 6.78
N ALA A 347 -17.72 21.69 6.12
CA ALA A 347 -16.85 20.58 6.45
C ALA A 347 -16.28 20.71 7.87
N ARG A 348 -15.76 21.90 8.22
CA ARG A 348 -15.29 22.18 9.59
C ARG A 348 -16.40 22.00 10.63
N LEU A 349 -17.59 22.56 10.39
CA LEU A 349 -18.74 22.41 11.30
C LEU A 349 -19.18 20.95 11.45
N SER A 350 -19.01 20.14 10.41
CA SER A 350 -19.32 18.71 10.44
C SER A 350 -18.31 17.93 11.29
N ARG A 351 -17.02 18.20 11.09
CA ARG A 351 -15.94 17.62 11.90
C ARG A 351 -16.03 18.03 13.37
N GLU A 352 -16.38 19.29 13.66
CA GLU A 352 -16.65 19.77 15.04
C GLU A 352 -17.82 19.05 15.71
N LYS A 353 -18.74 18.47 14.94
CA LYS A 353 -19.85 17.64 15.42
C LYS A 353 -19.44 16.16 15.61
N GLY A 354 -18.17 15.81 15.38
CA GLY A 354 -17.68 14.44 15.47
C GLY A 354 -18.02 13.58 14.25
N ILE A 355 -18.34 14.20 13.11
CA ILE A 355 -18.53 13.46 11.86
C ILE A 355 -17.18 13.30 11.17
N GLN A 356 -16.79 12.06 10.88
CA GLN A 356 -15.58 11.75 10.13
C GLN A 356 -15.90 11.72 8.64
N ILE A 357 -15.31 12.64 7.89
CA ILE A 357 -15.53 12.81 6.45
C ILE A 357 -14.37 12.19 5.68
N TYR A 358 -14.68 11.16 4.90
CA TYR A 358 -13.86 10.58 3.86
C TYR A 358 -14.26 11.18 2.51
N ALA A 359 -13.33 11.84 1.83
CA ALA A 359 -13.54 12.46 0.54
C ALA A 359 -12.85 11.66 -0.57
N ILE A 360 -13.61 11.29 -1.59
CA ILE A 360 -13.16 10.52 -2.74
C ILE A 360 -13.36 11.40 -3.97
N GLY A 361 -12.25 11.86 -4.53
CA GLY A 361 -12.21 12.68 -5.73
C GLY A 361 -11.91 11.83 -6.95
N ILE A 362 -12.69 11.98 -8.00
CA ILE A 362 -12.39 11.35 -9.29
C ILE A 362 -11.74 12.42 -10.15
N THR A 363 -10.50 12.20 -10.58
CA THR A 363 -9.68 13.26 -11.18
C THR A 363 -10.15 13.59 -12.60
N THR A 364 -11.18 14.42 -12.70
CA THR A 364 -11.65 15.03 -13.93
C THR A 364 -11.26 16.51 -13.99
N VAL A 365 -11.48 17.16 -15.13
CA VAL A 365 -11.22 18.59 -15.38
C VAL A 365 -12.08 19.55 -14.56
N GLU A 366 -13.02 19.06 -13.75
CA GLU A 366 -13.84 19.90 -12.89
C GLU A 366 -13.46 19.81 -11.41
N LEU A 367 -12.57 18.89 -11.02
CA LEU A 367 -12.26 18.58 -9.64
C LEU A 367 -11.37 19.65 -8.99
N ASN A 368 -11.86 20.26 -7.91
CA ASN A 368 -11.04 21.17 -7.12
C ASN A 368 -10.36 20.42 -5.97
N ILE A 369 -9.09 20.06 -6.17
CA ILE A 369 -8.28 19.35 -5.16
C ILE A 369 -8.15 20.14 -3.85
N ALA A 370 -8.02 21.47 -3.90
CA ALA A 370 -7.91 22.29 -2.70
C ALA A 370 -9.22 22.25 -1.90
N GLU A 371 -10.36 22.33 -2.59
CA GLU A 371 -11.68 22.20 -1.99
C GLU A 371 -11.87 20.83 -1.32
N LEU A 372 -11.57 19.75 -2.03
CA LEU A 372 -11.73 18.38 -1.50
C LEU A 372 -10.80 18.12 -0.31
N THR A 373 -9.58 18.68 -0.35
CA THR A 373 -8.63 18.65 0.77
C THR A 373 -9.21 19.35 2.01
N ASP A 374 -9.88 20.49 1.83
CA ASP A 374 -10.53 21.23 2.93
C ASP A 374 -11.77 20.48 3.49
N ILE A 375 -12.42 19.65 2.68
CA ILE A 375 -13.56 18.82 3.06
C ILE A 375 -13.14 17.62 3.93
N ALA A 376 -12.13 16.87 3.51
CA ALA A 376 -11.68 15.65 4.18
C ALA A 376 -11.29 15.88 5.66
N SER A 377 -11.40 14.84 6.49
CA SER A 377 -10.91 14.87 7.87
C SER A 377 -9.40 14.69 7.95
N ASP A 378 -8.81 15.01 9.11
CA ASP A 378 -7.40 14.73 9.37
C ASP A 378 -7.22 13.34 9.99
N PRO A 379 -6.10 12.65 9.72
CA PRO A 379 -5.06 13.01 8.75
C PRO A 379 -5.51 12.78 7.29
N LYS A 380 -5.12 13.68 6.37
CA LYS A 380 -5.55 13.62 4.95
C LYS A 380 -5.20 12.32 4.26
N GLN A 381 -4.06 11.71 4.62
CA GLN A 381 -3.59 10.45 4.07
C GLN A 381 -4.54 9.27 4.32
N GLN A 382 -5.45 9.39 5.30
CA GLN A 382 -6.45 8.36 5.64
C GLN A 382 -7.86 8.71 5.17
N HIS A 383 -8.12 9.98 4.84
CA HIS A 383 -9.48 10.50 4.61
C HIS A 383 -9.66 11.14 3.23
N LEU A 384 -8.60 11.29 2.45
CA LEU A 384 -8.62 11.87 1.12
C LEU A 384 -8.08 10.86 0.12
N PHE A 385 -8.94 10.42 -0.80
CA PHE A 385 -8.62 9.47 -1.84
C PHE A 385 -8.86 10.10 -3.21
N PHE A 386 -7.98 9.78 -4.16
CA PHE A 386 -8.14 10.12 -5.56
C PHE A 386 -8.08 8.85 -6.39
N VAL A 387 -8.91 8.78 -7.41
CA VAL A 387 -8.88 7.74 -8.46
C VAL A 387 -8.87 8.43 -9.81
N ASP A 388 -8.21 7.82 -10.79
CA ASP A 388 -8.04 8.44 -12.10
C ASP A 388 -9.35 8.43 -12.90
N ASP A 389 -10.18 7.41 -12.68
CA ASP A 389 -11.51 7.27 -13.26
C ASP A 389 -12.51 6.56 -12.33
N PHE A 390 -13.77 6.45 -12.77
CA PHE A 390 -14.86 5.84 -12.02
C PHE A 390 -14.72 4.31 -11.87
N ALA A 391 -14.05 3.62 -12.80
CA ALA A 391 -13.85 2.18 -12.73
C ALA A 391 -12.87 1.81 -11.61
N GLU A 392 -11.91 2.68 -11.32
CA GLU A 392 -10.92 2.52 -10.26
C GLU A 392 -11.49 2.64 -8.84
N LEU A 393 -12.73 3.12 -8.66
CA LEU A 393 -13.40 3.12 -7.34
C LEU A 393 -13.41 1.74 -6.69
N ALA A 394 -13.50 0.66 -7.48
CA ALA A 394 -13.48 -0.71 -6.98
C ALA A 394 -12.22 -1.05 -6.17
N SER A 395 -11.08 -0.40 -6.46
CA SER A 395 -9.82 -0.58 -5.73
C SER A 395 -9.90 -0.13 -4.27
N LEU A 396 -10.81 0.79 -3.95
CA LEU A 396 -10.98 1.33 -2.60
C LEU A 396 -11.86 0.47 -1.70
N ARG A 397 -12.50 -0.58 -2.23
CA ARG A 397 -13.45 -1.43 -1.51
C ARG A 397 -12.87 -1.97 -0.20
N GLY A 398 -11.70 -2.62 -0.24
CA GLY A 398 -11.09 -3.22 0.94
C GLY A 398 -10.65 -2.18 1.99
N THR A 399 -10.10 -1.06 1.50
CA THR A 399 -9.67 0.08 2.34
C THR A 399 -10.84 0.72 3.07
N ILE A 400 -11.98 0.90 2.40
CA ILE A 400 -13.16 1.54 2.97
C ILE A 400 -13.99 0.57 3.81
N ALA A 401 -14.13 -0.68 3.40
CA ALA A 401 -14.86 -1.69 4.15
C ALA A 401 -14.17 -2.00 5.49
N CYS A 402 -12.84 -2.00 5.53
CA CYS A 402 -12.04 -2.32 6.71
C CYS A 402 -11.26 -1.10 7.24
N LEU A 403 -11.96 0.02 7.42
CA LEU A 403 -11.39 1.16 8.13
C LEU A 403 -11.08 0.77 9.59
N PRO A 404 -10.00 1.30 10.20
CA PRO A 404 -9.72 1.06 11.61
C PRO A 404 -10.89 1.56 12.48
N PRO A 405 -11.19 0.91 13.63
CA PRO A 405 -12.22 1.37 14.56
C PRO A 405 -11.99 2.83 14.96
N LEU A 406 -13.06 3.63 15.04
CA LEU A 406 -12.95 5.03 15.39
C LEU A 406 -12.35 5.16 16.80
N GLU A 407 -11.17 5.77 16.92
CA GLU A 407 -10.68 6.19 18.23
C GLU A 407 -11.63 7.23 18.80
N GLU A 408 -12.15 7.01 20.01
CA GLU A 408 -12.92 8.01 20.73
C GLU A 408 -12.10 9.30 20.82
N ALA A 409 -12.64 10.40 20.28
CA ALA A 409 -12.00 11.70 20.26
C ALA A 409 -11.61 12.14 21.67
N ASN A 410 -10.38 11.83 22.08
CA ASN A 410 -9.84 12.25 23.35
C ASN A 410 -9.62 13.76 23.27
N THR A 411 -10.30 14.51 24.12
CA THR A 411 -10.31 15.98 24.16
C THR A 411 -8.88 16.54 24.24
N ILE A 412 -8.36 17.07 23.14
CA ILE A 412 -7.08 17.79 23.12
C ILE A 412 -7.32 19.24 23.57
N ALA A 413 -6.58 19.63 24.61
CA ALA A 413 -6.51 20.97 25.17
C ALA A 413 -6.14 22.05 24.12
N PRO A 414 -6.53 23.33 24.31
CA PRO A 414 -6.28 24.38 23.32
C PRO A 414 -4.78 24.60 23.08
N PRO A 415 -4.38 24.98 21.85
CA PRO A 415 -2.97 25.07 21.47
C PRO A 415 -2.28 26.19 22.26
N SER A 416 -1.16 25.84 22.88
CA SER A 416 -0.21 26.78 23.47
C SER A 416 0.37 27.67 22.38
N THR A 417 0.18 28.98 22.55
CA THR A 417 0.84 30.05 21.80
C THR A 417 2.35 29.95 21.96
N GLU A 418 3.07 29.58 20.90
CA GLU A 418 4.51 29.85 20.81
C GLU A 418 4.78 31.08 19.93
N SER A 419 5.50 32.02 20.56
CA SER A 419 5.97 33.29 20.04
C SER A 419 7.21 33.08 19.14
N PRO A 420 7.45 33.92 18.11
CA PRO A 420 8.58 33.75 17.21
C PRO A 420 9.91 34.09 17.93
N ALA A 421 10.84 33.14 17.95
CA ALA A 421 12.17 33.33 18.54
C ALA A 421 13.25 33.48 17.45
N SER A 422 13.74 34.71 17.36
CA SER A 422 15.12 35.15 17.06
C SER A 422 15.93 34.54 15.90
N THR A 423 16.15 35.41 14.92
CA THR A 423 17.21 35.42 13.90
C THR A 423 18.61 35.12 14.45
N PRO A 424 19.39 34.20 13.84
CA PRO A 424 20.84 34.17 13.98
C PRO A 424 21.50 35.06 12.92
N ALA A 425 22.54 35.79 13.35
CA ALA A 425 23.30 36.75 12.56
C ALA A 425 24.11 36.11 11.41
N MET A 426 24.19 36.84 10.31
CA MET A 426 24.95 36.53 9.10
C MET A 426 26.44 36.27 9.39
N SER A 427 26.95 35.16 8.86
CA SER A 427 28.37 34.99 8.58
C SER A 427 28.62 35.36 7.12
N THR A 428 29.30 36.50 6.90
CA THR A 428 29.78 36.94 5.59
C THR A 428 30.95 36.08 5.14
N ALA A 429 30.66 34.99 4.44
CA ALA A 429 31.64 34.29 3.62
C ALA A 429 31.05 34.18 2.21
N THR A 430 31.67 34.86 1.25
CA THR A 430 31.35 34.78 -0.17
C THR A 430 31.59 33.34 -0.65
N PRO A 431 30.57 32.58 -1.08
CA PRO A 431 30.78 31.25 -1.60
C PRO A 431 31.25 31.36 -3.05
N THR A 432 32.43 30.83 -3.33
CA THR A 432 32.83 30.49 -4.70
C THR A 432 31.89 29.44 -5.25
N VAL A 433 31.05 29.84 -6.22
CA VAL A 433 30.24 28.94 -7.04
C VAL A 433 31.20 28.06 -7.84
N GLN A 434 31.30 26.78 -7.47
CA GLN A 434 31.82 25.79 -8.41
C GLN A 434 30.71 25.45 -9.40
N PRO A 435 30.96 25.48 -10.71
CA PRO A 435 29.98 25.05 -11.69
C PRO A 435 29.68 23.55 -11.48
N PRO A 436 28.41 23.13 -11.57
CA PRO A 436 28.07 21.72 -11.53
C PRO A 436 28.73 21.00 -12.72
N GLY A 437 29.05 19.72 -12.54
CA GLY A 437 29.59 18.88 -13.60
C GLY A 437 28.61 18.74 -14.78
N PRO A 438 29.04 18.09 -15.88
CA PRO A 438 28.15 17.81 -17.02
C PRO A 438 26.90 17.07 -16.55
N TRP A 439 25.72 17.50 -17.01
CA TRP A 439 24.45 16.83 -16.72
C TRP A 439 24.51 15.35 -17.13
N ASP A 440 24.20 14.50 -16.17
CA ASP A 440 24.08 13.06 -16.38
C ASP A 440 22.60 12.67 -16.30
N PRO A 441 22.00 12.04 -17.32
CA PRO A 441 20.69 11.38 -17.17
C PRO A 441 20.67 10.38 -16.00
N ARG A 442 21.84 9.89 -15.58
CA ARG A 442 22.06 9.08 -14.38
C ARG A 442 22.18 9.91 -13.11
N GLU A 443 21.88 11.21 -13.12
CA GLU A 443 21.64 12.04 -11.93
C GLU A 443 20.14 12.21 -11.61
N CYS A 444 19.30 12.02 -12.62
CA CYS A 444 17.83 12.13 -12.56
C CYS A 444 17.12 10.94 -11.94
N ARG A 445 17.79 9.83 -11.95
CA ARG A 445 17.37 8.56 -11.43
C ARG A 445 17.63 8.48 -9.92
N ARG A 446 18.02 9.50 -9.12
CA ARG A 446 18.30 9.33 -7.65
C ARG A 446 17.04 9.35 -6.77
N GLY A 447 15.85 9.51 -7.35
CA GLY A 447 14.63 9.80 -6.58
C GLY A 447 14.69 11.16 -5.86
N ARG A 448 15.59 12.06 -6.30
CA ARG A 448 15.79 13.40 -5.74
C ARG A 448 15.86 14.40 -6.89
N ALA A 449 14.93 15.34 -6.89
CA ALA A 449 14.95 16.49 -7.77
C ALA A 449 14.43 17.73 -7.02
N ASP A 450 14.91 18.90 -7.41
CA ASP A 450 14.31 20.17 -7.04
C ASP A 450 13.59 20.69 -8.29
N VAL A 451 12.25 20.65 -8.24
CA VAL A 451 11.39 20.88 -9.40
C VAL A 451 10.64 22.19 -9.21
N VAL A 452 10.72 23.07 -10.19
CA VAL A 452 9.99 24.34 -10.20
C VAL A 452 9.06 24.35 -11.40
N PHE A 453 7.75 24.45 -11.14
CA PHE A 453 6.78 24.70 -12.20
C PHE A 453 6.75 26.20 -12.50
N VAL A 454 6.89 26.56 -13.78
CA VAL A 454 6.90 27.93 -14.28
C VAL A 454 5.69 28.12 -15.19
N LEU A 455 4.68 28.81 -14.66
CA LEU A 455 3.37 28.97 -15.28
C LEU A 455 3.27 30.31 -16.00
N ASP A 456 2.98 30.28 -17.30
CA ASP A 456 2.56 31.49 -18.01
C ASP A 456 1.15 31.89 -17.55
N SER A 457 1.05 33.06 -16.93
CA SER A 457 -0.18 33.65 -16.41
C SER A 457 -0.58 34.89 -17.23
N SER A 458 -0.12 34.96 -18.48
CA SER A 458 -0.39 36.06 -19.40
C SER A 458 -1.82 36.04 -19.95
N GLY A 459 -2.26 37.19 -20.46
CA GLY A 459 -3.62 37.37 -20.97
C GLY A 459 -3.90 36.68 -22.31
N SER A 460 -2.92 36.05 -22.95
CA SER A 460 -3.14 35.19 -24.13
C SER A 460 -3.80 33.86 -23.76
N ILE A 461 -3.52 33.37 -22.54
CA ILE A 461 -4.13 32.17 -21.99
C ILE A 461 -5.52 32.53 -21.45
N SER A 462 -6.53 31.70 -21.74
CA SER A 462 -7.89 31.88 -21.22
C SER A 462 -8.02 31.30 -19.81
N ASP A 463 -9.00 31.74 -19.01
CA ASP A 463 -9.24 31.15 -17.68
C ASP A 463 -9.42 29.62 -17.71
N PRO A 464 -10.20 29.04 -18.65
CA PRO A 464 -10.28 27.57 -18.79
C PRO A 464 -8.93 26.92 -19.06
N ASN A 465 -8.12 27.48 -19.97
CA ASN A 465 -6.80 26.93 -20.29
C ASN A 465 -5.82 27.03 -19.10
N PHE A 466 -5.91 28.11 -18.32
CA PHE A 466 -5.11 28.26 -17.11
C PHE A 466 -5.50 27.24 -16.03
N ILE A 467 -6.78 26.87 -15.95
CA ILE A 467 -7.25 25.78 -15.07
C ILE A 467 -6.67 24.44 -15.52
N LEU A 468 -6.73 24.11 -16.81
CA LEU A 468 -6.13 22.88 -17.37
C LEU A 468 -4.63 22.80 -17.07
N MET A 469 -3.92 23.93 -17.17
CA MET A 469 -2.50 24.00 -16.81
C MET A 469 -2.26 23.71 -15.31
N LYS A 470 -3.08 24.28 -14.42
CA LYS A 470 -2.98 24.00 -12.97
C LYS A 470 -3.27 22.53 -12.66
N GLU A 471 -4.28 21.95 -13.28
CA GLU A 471 -4.65 20.55 -13.08
C GLU A 471 -3.56 19.60 -13.57
N PHE A 472 -2.98 19.87 -14.74
CA PHE A 472 -1.83 19.14 -15.25
C PHE A 472 -0.69 19.13 -14.23
N ILE A 473 -0.36 20.30 -13.65
CA ILE A 473 0.67 20.41 -12.61
C ILE A 473 0.25 19.67 -11.33
N GLN A 474 -0.99 19.84 -10.87
CA GLN A 474 -1.50 19.16 -9.68
C GLN A 474 -1.45 17.64 -9.82
N ASN A 475 -1.78 17.12 -10.99
CA ASN A 475 -1.70 15.69 -11.31
C ASN A 475 -0.27 15.18 -11.26
N ILE A 476 0.69 15.95 -11.76
CA ILE A 476 2.12 15.62 -11.60
C ILE A 476 2.49 15.65 -10.11
N VAL A 477 2.13 16.72 -9.39
CA VAL A 477 2.46 16.90 -7.96
C VAL A 477 1.87 15.82 -7.06
N LEU A 478 0.64 15.39 -7.29
CA LEU A 478 -0.02 14.29 -6.56
C LEU A 478 0.66 12.94 -6.81
N SER A 479 1.34 12.81 -7.94
CA SER A 479 2.18 11.67 -8.26
C SER A 479 3.65 11.87 -7.92
N LEU A 480 4.03 12.77 -7.01
CA LEU A 480 5.43 12.88 -6.56
C LEU A 480 5.61 12.42 -5.10
N ASP A 481 6.71 11.72 -4.80
CA ASP A 481 7.20 11.48 -3.44
C ASP A 481 7.83 12.78 -2.92
N ILE A 482 6.95 13.70 -2.48
CA ILE A 482 7.34 15.02 -1.98
C ILE A 482 7.71 14.91 -0.51
N SER A 483 8.95 15.26 -0.18
CA SER A 483 9.44 15.37 1.20
C SER A 483 10.64 16.31 1.28
N ASN A 484 11.14 16.56 2.49
CA ASN A 484 12.37 17.33 2.66
C ASN A 484 13.63 16.60 2.15
N THR A 485 13.56 15.29 1.90
CA THR A 485 14.69 14.42 1.51
C THR A 485 14.63 13.90 0.07
N THR A 486 13.45 13.77 -0.52
CA THR A 486 13.22 13.22 -1.88
C THR A 486 13.03 14.32 -2.90
N THR A 487 11.84 14.55 -3.44
CA THR A 487 11.54 15.64 -4.36
C THR A 487 11.04 16.85 -3.59
N ARG A 488 11.57 18.03 -3.94
CA ARG A 488 11.02 19.31 -3.51
C ARG A 488 10.36 19.98 -4.68
N VAL A 489 9.21 20.60 -4.44
CA VAL A 489 8.44 21.30 -5.46
C VAL A 489 8.27 22.76 -5.08
N GLY A 490 8.54 23.65 -6.03
CA GLY A 490 8.20 25.06 -6.01
C GLY A 490 7.32 25.41 -7.20
N ALA A 491 6.63 26.53 -7.13
CA ALA A 491 5.92 27.09 -8.28
C ALA A 491 6.13 28.60 -8.38
N MET A 492 6.24 29.07 -9.60
CA MET A 492 6.27 30.47 -9.95
C MET A 492 5.39 30.72 -11.18
N SER A 493 4.86 31.93 -11.27
CA SER A 493 4.05 32.38 -12.39
C SER A 493 4.70 33.61 -13.03
N PHE A 494 4.40 33.87 -14.30
CA PHE A 494 4.83 35.12 -14.93
C PHE A 494 3.76 35.70 -15.85
N SER A 495 3.67 37.03 -15.85
CA SER A 495 2.84 37.79 -16.76
C SER A 495 3.56 39.09 -17.18
N ASP A 496 3.16 40.25 -16.67
CA ASP A 496 3.92 41.51 -16.75
C ASP A 496 5.24 41.46 -15.95
N ALA A 497 5.28 40.60 -14.94
CA ALA A 497 6.45 40.32 -14.11
C ALA A 497 6.44 38.82 -13.71
N ALA A 498 7.57 38.33 -13.19
CA ALA A 498 7.64 37.00 -12.61
C ALA A 498 7.39 37.06 -11.09
N THR A 499 6.61 36.11 -10.58
CA THR A 499 6.17 36.02 -9.18
C THR A 499 6.51 34.64 -8.61
N GLN A 500 7.14 34.59 -7.44
CA GLN A 500 7.28 33.34 -6.68
C GLN A 500 5.93 33.03 -5.99
N ASN A 501 5.26 31.94 -6.36
CA ASN A 501 4.03 31.52 -5.69
C ASN A 501 4.34 30.74 -4.41
N PHE A 502 5.28 29.80 -4.46
CA PHE A 502 5.82 29.13 -3.27
C PHE A 502 7.21 28.52 -3.53
N ALA A 503 8.05 28.50 -2.49
CA ALA A 503 9.43 28.01 -2.55
C ALA A 503 9.54 26.48 -2.38
N LEU A 504 10.70 25.90 -2.75
CA LEU A 504 10.98 24.45 -2.67
C LEU A 504 10.94 23.90 -1.23
N ASN A 505 11.10 24.75 -0.23
CA ASN A 505 11.09 24.38 1.19
C ASN A 505 9.77 24.71 1.92
N GLN A 506 8.70 25.06 1.20
CA GLN A 506 7.43 25.49 1.80
C GLN A 506 6.44 24.34 2.06
N TYR A 507 6.32 23.38 1.14
CA TYR A 507 5.38 22.25 1.27
C TYR A 507 6.11 20.90 1.15
N PHE A 508 5.87 20.01 2.11
CA PHE A 508 6.44 18.65 2.15
C PHE A 508 5.37 17.55 2.10
N SER A 509 4.18 17.90 1.64
CA SER A 509 3.02 17.03 1.49
C SER A 509 2.49 17.24 0.09
N ARG A 510 2.33 16.15 -0.67
CA ARG A 510 1.84 16.21 -2.05
C ARG A 510 0.43 16.81 -2.15
N PHE A 511 -0.42 16.56 -1.15
CA PHE A 511 -1.76 17.15 -1.06
C PHE A 511 -1.69 18.66 -0.81
N ASP A 512 -0.82 19.13 0.08
CA ASP A 512 -0.69 20.56 0.38
C ASP A 512 -0.04 21.33 -0.77
N ALA A 513 0.96 20.73 -1.42
CA ALA A 513 1.60 21.29 -2.61
C ALA A 513 0.61 21.37 -3.78
N ALA A 514 -0.16 20.32 -4.05
CA ALA A 514 -1.19 20.32 -5.09
C ALA A 514 -2.29 21.36 -4.77
N ALA A 515 -2.71 21.47 -3.50
CA ALA A 515 -3.65 22.50 -3.09
C ALA A 515 -3.06 23.92 -3.25
N ALA A 516 -1.76 24.11 -3.00
CA ALA A 516 -1.08 25.39 -3.22
C ALA A 516 -1.03 25.77 -4.70
N VAL A 517 -0.76 24.82 -5.60
CA VAL A 517 -0.85 25.03 -7.06
C VAL A 517 -2.26 25.46 -7.45
N GLY A 518 -3.29 24.78 -6.93
CA GLY A 518 -4.69 25.13 -7.22
C GLY A 518 -5.07 26.56 -6.85
N ARG A 519 -4.38 27.16 -5.87
CA ARG A 519 -4.58 28.54 -5.38
C ARG A 519 -3.81 29.61 -6.17
N ILE A 520 -3.04 29.24 -7.19
CA ILE A 520 -2.34 30.22 -8.04
C ILE A 520 -3.38 30.99 -8.87
N ASP A 521 -3.28 32.32 -8.82
CA ASP A 521 -4.15 33.25 -9.53
C ASP A 521 -3.69 33.47 -10.98
N HIS A 522 -4.66 33.72 -11.86
CA HIS A 522 -4.42 34.07 -13.25
C HIS A 522 -4.30 35.61 -13.40
N GLU A 523 -3.10 36.11 -13.67
CA GLU A 523 -2.75 37.54 -13.61
C GLU A 523 -3.17 38.33 -14.88
N LYS A 524 -3.21 37.67 -16.05
CA LYS A 524 -3.66 38.19 -17.35
C LYS A 524 -2.86 39.40 -17.89
N GLY A 525 -1.57 39.45 -17.60
CA GLY A 525 -0.64 40.48 -18.09
C GLY A 525 0.03 40.15 -19.43
N SER A 526 1.21 40.71 -19.67
CA SER A 526 2.11 40.40 -20.79
C SER A 526 2.81 39.04 -20.63
N THR A 527 3.81 38.72 -21.48
CA THR A 527 4.60 37.47 -21.45
C THR A 527 6.07 37.79 -21.15
N ALA A 528 6.41 38.02 -19.88
CA ALA A 528 7.76 38.41 -19.44
C ALA A 528 8.72 37.22 -19.22
N THR A 529 9.04 36.50 -20.30
CA THR A 529 9.86 35.27 -20.28
C THR A 529 11.29 35.54 -19.80
N VAL A 530 11.90 36.67 -20.16
CA VAL A 530 13.27 37.03 -19.72
C VAL A 530 13.28 37.23 -18.20
N ALA A 531 12.25 37.88 -17.63
CA ALA A 531 12.10 38.03 -16.19
C ALA A 531 11.85 36.68 -15.48
N ALA A 532 11.07 35.78 -16.08
CA ALA A 532 10.81 34.45 -15.54
C ALA A 532 12.09 33.61 -15.42
N LEU A 533 12.88 33.52 -16.50
CA LEU A 533 14.16 32.80 -16.49
C LEU A 533 15.17 33.38 -15.49
N ARG A 534 15.15 34.72 -15.31
CA ARG A 534 15.98 35.37 -14.29
C ARG A 534 15.55 34.99 -12.88
N LEU A 535 14.24 35.08 -12.57
CA LEU A 535 13.71 34.75 -11.24
C LEU A 535 13.91 33.25 -10.92
N LEU A 536 13.73 32.38 -11.91
CA LEU A 536 14.00 30.95 -11.78
C LEU A 536 15.42 30.68 -11.27
N ARG A 537 16.42 31.31 -11.88
CA ARG A 537 17.84 31.15 -11.53
C ARG A 537 18.25 31.88 -10.26
N GLU A 538 17.77 33.11 -10.06
CA GLU A 538 18.26 34.00 -8.99
C GLU A 538 17.47 33.90 -7.69
N VAL A 539 16.27 33.32 -7.73
CA VAL A 539 15.38 33.20 -6.56
C VAL A 539 15.02 31.74 -6.32
N MET A 540 14.38 31.06 -7.30
CA MET A 540 13.83 29.72 -7.06
C MET A 540 14.92 28.68 -6.77
N PHE A 541 15.93 28.60 -7.63
CA PHE A 541 17.09 27.72 -7.44
C PHE A 541 18.18 28.39 -6.59
N THR A 542 17.82 28.70 -5.34
CA THR A 542 18.76 29.18 -4.31
C THR A 542 18.58 28.42 -3.01
N GLN A 543 19.66 28.28 -2.23
CA GLN A 543 19.62 27.57 -0.95
C GLN A 543 18.61 28.18 0.04
N GLU A 544 18.42 29.50 0.01
CA GLU A 544 17.42 30.21 0.82
C GLU A 544 16.00 29.73 0.52
N ASN A 545 15.69 29.50 -0.76
CA ASN A 545 14.40 29.01 -1.23
C ASN A 545 14.32 27.47 -1.31
N GLY A 546 15.31 26.76 -0.77
CA GLY A 546 15.25 25.32 -0.60
C GLY A 546 15.95 24.49 -1.67
N ASP A 547 16.69 25.10 -2.60
CA ASP A 547 17.56 24.38 -3.55
C ASP A 547 18.68 23.64 -2.80
N ARG A 548 18.90 22.37 -3.18
CA ARG A 548 19.86 21.49 -2.53
C ARG A 548 21.12 21.34 -3.38
N PRO A 549 22.31 21.45 -2.78
CA PRO A 549 23.55 21.21 -3.51
C PRO A 549 23.61 19.77 -4.02
N ASN A 550 24.04 19.59 -5.27
CA ASN A 550 24.18 18.30 -5.94
C ASN A 550 22.85 17.54 -6.10
N VAL A 551 21.74 18.26 -6.25
CA VAL A 551 20.45 17.74 -6.68
C VAL A 551 20.10 18.35 -8.04
N PRO A 552 19.53 17.59 -8.99
CA PRO A 552 19.09 18.13 -10.26
C PRO A 552 18.08 19.26 -10.09
N ASN A 553 18.35 20.38 -10.76
CA ASN A 553 17.48 21.56 -10.82
C ASN A 553 16.67 21.54 -12.11
N ILE A 554 15.36 21.45 -11.98
CA ILE A 554 14.47 21.13 -13.09
C ILE A 554 13.32 22.13 -13.13
N ALA A 555 13.15 22.78 -14.26
CA ALA A 555 12.03 23.66 -14.53
C ALA A 555 11.10 23.03 -15.56
N ILE A 556 9.81 22.89 -15.24
CA ILE A 556 8.79 22.70 -16.27
C ILE A 556 8.23 24.08 -16.60
N PHE A 557 8.47 24.53 -17.83
CA PHE A 557 8.11 25.84 -18.32
C PHE A 557 6.94 25.71 -19.30
N ILE A 558 5.77 26.26 -18.97
CA ILE A 558 4.54 26.13 -19.78
C ILE A 558 4.16 27.52 -20.29
N THR A 559 4.06 27.69 -21.62
CA THR A 559 3.74 28.98 -22.25
C THR A 559 3.04 28.81 -23.60
N ASP A 560 2.21 29.79 -24.00
CA ASP A 560 1.51 29.83 -25.29
C ASP A 560 2.02 30.95 -26.23
N GLY A 561 3.07 31.67 -25.84
CA GLY A 561 3.42 32.93 -26.48
C GLY A 561 4.91 33.31 -26.49
N SER A 562 5.30 34.06 -27.51
CA SER A 562 6.63 34.69 -27.59
C SER A 562 6.81 35.80 -26.56
N SER A 563 7.99 35.85 -25.94
CA SER A 563 8.42 36.85 -24.98
C SER A 563 8.18 38.29 -25.45
N LYS A 564 7.72 39.13 -24.54
CA LYS A 564 7.50 40.57 -24.76
C LYS A 564 8.54 41.46 -24.09
N ASP A 565 9.44 40.91 -23.28
CA ASP A 565 10.49 41.65 -22.56
C ASP A 565 11.90 41.42 -23.12
N GLY A 566 12.01 40.80 -24.30
CA GLY A 566 13.25 40.60 -25.04
C GLY A 566 13.45 39.16 -25.50
N ALA A 567 14.53 38.89 -26.23
CA ALA A 567 14.86 37.52 -26.63
C ALA A 567 15.34 36.70 -25.41
N PRO A 568 14.74 35.54 -25.11
CA PRO A 568 15.07 34.75 -23.91
C PRO A 568 16.41 34.03 -23.99
N LYS A 569 16.96 33.84 -25.20
CA LYS A 569 18.20 33.10 -25.50
C LYS A 569 19.34 33.32 -24.52
N GLU A 570 19.62 34.58 -24.16
CA GLU A 570 20.73 34.88 -23.24
C GLU A 570 20.43 34.43 -21.80
N GLN A 571 19.20 34.64 -21.30
CA GLN A 571 18.82 34.20 -19.96
C GLN A 571 18.64 32.68 -19.87
N ALA A 572 18.11 32.05 -20.92
CA ALA A 572 18.00 30.61 -21.01
C ALA A 572 19.39 29.98 -20.97
N LYS A 573 20.34 30.48 -21.77
CA LYS A 573 21.75 30.08 -21.68
C LYS A 573 22.31 30.23 -20.27
N LEU A 574 22.06 31.35 -19.58
CA LEU A 574 22.52 31.53 -18.20
C LEU A 574 21.88 30.54 -17.21
N ALA A 575 20.65 30.11 -17.45
CA ALA A 575 19.99 29.08 -16.67
C ALA A 575 20.60 27.69 -16.94
N HIS A 576 20.84 27.35 -18.22
CA HIS A 576 21.51 26.11 -18.61
C HIS A 576 22.95 26.04 -18.08
N ASP A 577 23.70 27.13 -18.19
CA ASP A 577 25.08 27.25 -17.66
C ASP A 577 25.09 27.15 -16.12
N ALA A 578 23.98 27.45 -15.45
CA ALA A 578 23.78 27.26 -14.02
C ALA A 578 23.35 25.83 -13.64
N GLY A 579 23.22 24.93 -14.62
CA GLY A 579 22.83 23.53 -14.41
C GLY A 579 21.31 23.30 -14.33
N ILE A 580 20.48 24.28 -14.71
CA ILE A 580 19.03 24.14 -14.70
C ILE A 580 18.58 23.46 -16.01
N LYS A 581 17.85 22.35 -15.88
CA LYS A 581 17.19 21.68 -17.00
C LYS A 581 15.80 22.21 -17.18
N ILE A 582 15.48 22.62 -18.39
CA ILE A 582 14.21 23.28 -18.71
C ILE A 582 13.46 22.42 -19.71
N PHE A 583 12.31 21.91 -19.27
CA PHE A 583 11.31 21.23 -20.06
C PHE A 583 10.31 22.28 -20.51
N CYS A 584 10.37 22.67 -21.79
CA CYS A 584 9.50 23.67 -22.36
C CYS A 584 8.27 23.00 -22.97
N ILE A 585 7.10 23.29 -22.43
CA ILE A 585 5.80 22.97 -23.03
C ILE A 585 5.31 24.20 -23.78
N ALA A 586 5.37 24.13 -25.10
CA ALA A 586 4.88 25.16 -25.98
C ALA A 586 3.47 24.79 -26.48
N VAL A 587 2.49 25.60 -26.14
CA VAL A 587 1.12 25.43 -26.65
C VAL A 587 0.95 26.28 -27.90
N GLU A 588 0.86 25.64 -29.07
CA GLU A 588 0.70 26.32 -30.35
C GLU A 588 -0.75 26.81 -30.53
N SER A 589 -0.95 28.12 -30.55
CA SER A 589 -2.20 28.70 -31.04
C SER A 589 -2.09 28.98 -32.54
N GLN A 590 -3.11 28.61 -33.32
CA GLN A 590 -3.19 28.92 -34.77
C GLN A 590 -3.21 30.43 -35.07
N ASP A 591 -3.48 31.24 -34.04
CA ASP A 591 -3.41 32.69 -34.13
C ASP A 591 -2.20 33.21 -33.33
N GLN A 592 -1.35 33.96 -34.02
CA GLN A 592 -0.24 34.82 -33.55
C GLN A 592 1.17 34.32 -33.89
N GLY A 593 2.05 35.30 -34.14
CA GLY A 593 3.45 35.15 -34.52
C GLY A 593 4.33 34.57 -33.41
N ILE A 594 4.00 33.34 -33.01
CA ILE A 594 4.88 32.43 -32.30
C ILE A 594 6.18 32.35 -33.10
N ARG A 595 7.29 32.47 -32.38
CA ARG A 595 8.63 32.22 -32.90
C ARG A 595 9.04 30.85 -32.39
N PRO A 596 8.84 29.76 -33.15
CA PRO A 596 9.17 28.41 -32.67
C PRO A 596 10.64 28.30 -32.27
N GLU A 597 11.51 29.10 -32.88
CA GLU A 597 12.92 29.22 -32.51
C GLU A 597 13.15 29.70 -31.06
N GLU A 598 12.18 30.40 -30.49
CA GLU A 598 12.26 30.95 -29.14
C GLU A 598 12.07 29.87 -28.06
N PHE A 599 11.19 28.89 -28.31
CA PHE A 599 10.98 27.78 -27.40
C PHE A 599 12.18 26.82 -27.40
N ALA A 600 12.77 26.58 -28.57
CA ALA A 600 14.04 25.86 -28.68
C ALA A 600 15.19 26.61 -27.97
N ASP A 601 15.17 27.95 -27.97
CA ASP A 601 16.14 28.74 -27.20
C ASP A 601 15.93 28.65 -25.67
N ILE A 602 14.74 28.25 -25.19
CA ILE A 602 14.40 28.08 -23.76
C ILE A 602 14.62 26.65 -23.28
N ALA A 603 14.26 25.66 -24.11
CA ALA A 603 14.39 24.26 -23.80
C ALA A 603 15.87 23.87 -23.65
N SER A 604 16.14 22.82 -22.87
CA SER A 604 17.48 22.23 -22.83
C SER A 604 17.74 21.35 -24.06
N ASP A 605 19.02 21.17 -24.41
CA ASP A 605 19.40 20.29 -25.53
C ASP A 605 19.46 18.80 -25.12
N PRO A 606 19.09 17.86 -26.02
CA PRO A 606 18.53 18.11 -27.35
C PRO A 606 17.02 18.43 -27.30
N ASP A 607 16.52 19.30 -28.19
CA ASP A 607 15.09 19.67 -28.28
C ASP A 607 14.14 18.47 -28.27
N SER A 608 14.55 17.33 -28.85
CA SER A 608 13.75 16.08 -28.87
C SER A 608 13.32 15.58 -27.50
N ASP A 609 14.04 15.94 -26.45
CA ASP A 609 13.86 15.42 -25.11
C ASP A 609 13.22 16.46 -24.16
N TYR A 610 13.29 17.75 -24.52
CA TYR A 610 12.96 18.87 -23.62
C TYR A 610 11.95 19.87 -24.19
N LEU A 611 11.62 19.79 -25.49
CA LEU A 611 10.63 20.66 -26.13
C LEU A 611 9.39 19.85 -26.50
N PHE A 612 8.27 20.17 -25.85
CA PHE A 612 6.98 19.53 -26.07
C PHE A 612 6.04 20.53 -26.73
N ASN A 613 5.77 20.34 -28.02
CA ASN A 613 4.80 21.16 -28.76
C ASN A 613 3.44 20.47 -28.71
N ILE A 614 2.40 21.19 -28.27
CA ILE A 614 1.01 20.70 -28.25
C ILE A 614 0.08 21.73 -28.88
N ASP A 615 -0.96 21.25 -29.58
CA ASP A 615 -1.89 22.12 -30.32
C ASP A 615 -2.90 22.84 -29.40
N THR A 616 -3.26 22.25 -28.26
CA THR A 616 -4.20 22.84 -27.31
C THR A 616 -3.85 22.43 -25.87
N PHE A 617 -4.36 23.20 -24.89
CA PHE A 617 -4.20 22.86 -23.47
C PHE A 617 -4.88 21.54 -23.08
N ASP A 618 -5.88 21.08 -23.85
CA ASP A 618 -6.54 19.79 -23.63
C ASP A 618 -5.60 18.60 -23.88
N ALA A 619 -4.51 18.79 -24.63
CA ALA A 619 -3.51 17.76 -24.90
C ALA A 619 -2.42 17.65 -23.80
N LEU A 620 -2.45 18.51 -22.78
CA LEU A 620 -1.53 18.43 -21.64
C LEU A 620 -1.46 17.04 -20.97
N PRO A 621 -2.56 16.29 -20.77
CA PRO A 621 -2.51 14.94 -20.21
C PRO A 621 -1.69 13.97 -21.06
N GLU A 622 -1.65 14.13 -22.38
CA GLU A 622 -0.96 13.22 -23.31
C GLU A 622 0.56 13.29 -23.16
N ILE A 623 1.08 14.48 -22.81
CA ILE A 623 2.52 14.70 -22.61
C ILE A 623 2.97 14.45 -21.16
N LYS A 624 2.03 14.15 -20.24
CA LYS A 624 2.35 13.86 -18.83
C LYS A 624 3.41 12.78 -18.72
N LYS A 625 3.27 11.68 -19.46
CA LYS A 625 4.23 10.56 -19.46
C LYS A 625 5.61 11.02 -19.92
N GLY A 626 5.70 11.66 -21.08
CA GLY A 626 6.99 12.13 -21.63
C GLY A 626 7.69 13.18 -20.77
N ILE A 627 6.95 14.10 -20.15
CA ILE A 627 7.51 15.08 -19.21
C ILE A 627 7.94 14.40 -17.91
N SER A 628 7.15 13.47 -17.40
CA SER A 628 7.51 12.72 -16.19
C SER A 628 8.79 11.91 -16.44
N GLU A 629 8.89 11.21 -17.56
CA GLU A 629 10.06 10.43 -17.94
C GLU A 629 11.31 11.30 -18.19
N GLY A 630 11.17 12.39 -18.95
CA GLY A 630 12.29 13.25 -19.32
C GLY A 630 12.76 14.15 -18.18
N ALA A 631 11.83 14.76 -17.44
CA ALA A 631 12.15 15.79 -16.46
C ALA A 631 12.66 15.28 -15.14
N CYS A 632 13.03 14.01 -15.01
CA CYS A 632 13.43 13.43 -13.72
C CYS A 632 12.34 13.61 -12.65
N ILE A 633 11.15 14.02 -13.11
CA ILE A 633 9.84 13.93 -12.51
C ILE A 633 9.37 12.53 -12.86
N ARG A 634 10.29 11.57 -12.75
CA ARG A 634 9.89 10.20 -12.85
C ARG A 634 9.19 9.97 -11.55
N THR A 635 7.88 10.12 -11.64
CA THR A 635 6.96 9.66 -10.65
C THR A 635 7.20 8.17 -10.68
N PRO A 636 7.91 7.57 -9.70
CA PRO A 636 7.93 6.14 -9.66
C PRO A 636 6.47 5.73 -9.72
N ILE A 637 6.12 4.95 -10.76
CA ILE A 637 4.76 4.51 -10.96
C ILE A 637 4.25 3.89 -9.66
N CYS A 638 5.17 3.29 -8.90
CA CYS A 638 4.99 3.01 -7.50
C CYS A 638 5.56 4.06 -6.52
N GLN A 639 4.75 5.05 -6.17
CA GLN A 639 5.09 6.13 -5.24
C GLN A 639 5.29 5.70 -3.79
N ASP A 640 4.40 4.82 -3.30
CA ASP A 640 4.32 4.46 -1.88
C ASP A 640 4.85 3.02 -1.63
N GLY A 641 5.66 2.55 -2.58
CA GLY A 641 6.18 1.18 -2.68
C GLY A 641 7.19 0.80 -1.63
N VAL A 642 7.06 -0.41 -1.08
CA VAL A 642 7.94 -1.03 -0.12
C VAL A 642 8.05 -2.51 -0.47
N ALA A 643 9.14 -2.85 -1.15
CA ALA A 643 9.46 -4.21 -1.54
C ALA A 643 10.97 -4.39 -1.64
N ASP A 644 11.42 -5.63 -1.55
CA ASP A 644 12.79 -6.02 -1.86
C ASP A 644 12.79 -6.74 -3.19
N ILE A 645 13.49 -6.18 -4.16
CA ILE A 645 13.37 -6.53 -5.56
C ILE A 645 14.72 -7.07 -6.02
N THR A 646 14.75 -8.22 -6.68
CA THR A 646 15.97 -8.74 -7.32
C THR A 646 15.79 -8.80 -8.83
N LEU A 647 16.67 -8.14 -9.56
CA LEU A 647 16.77 -8.24 -11.01
C LEU A 647 17.60 -9.47 -11.38
N LEU A 648 16.99 -10.45 -12.04
CA LEU A 648 17.65 -11.59 -12.66
C LEU A 648 17.91 -11.26 -14.14
N LEU A 649 19.15 -10.91 -14.46
CA LEU A 649 19.53 -10.39 -15.79
C LEU A 649 20.30 -11.42 -16.59
N ASP A 650 19.74 -11.84 -17.72
CA ASP A 650 20.41 -12.74 -18.65
C ASP A 650 21.55 -12.01 -19.38
N VAL A 651 22.78 -12.50 -19.20
CA VAL A 651 24.02 -12.02 -19.86
C VAL A 651 24.70 -13.13 -20.67
N SER A 652 23.93 -14.16 -21.02
CA SER A 652 24.39 -15.33 -21.78
C SER A 652 24.68 -15.04 -23.26
N GLY A 653 25.17 -16.06 -23.98
CA GLY A 653 25.46 -15.93 -25.40
C GLY A 653 24.21 -15.75 -26.27
N SER A 654 23.02 -16.10 -25.78
CA SER A 654 21.76 -15.87 -26.52
C SER A 654 21.48 -14.38 -26.66
N VAL A 655 21.70 -13.61 -25.58
CA VAL A 655 21.41 -12.18 -25.54
C VAL A 655 22.46 -11.31 -26.26
N GLU A 656 23.55 -11.84 -26.81
CA GLU A 656 24.67 -11.03 -27.36
C GLU A 656 24.21 -9.97 -28.40
N LYS A 657 23.16 -10.27 -29.17
CA LYS A 657 22.58 -9.34 -30.16
C LYS A 657 21.57 -8.34 -29.58
N VAL A 658 21.02 -8.62 -28.40
CA VAL A 658 19.93 -7.87 -27.75
C VAL A 658 20.29 -7.43 -26.33
N GLN A 659 21.54 -7.55 -25.91
CA GLN A 659 21.98 -7.29 -24.53
C GLN A 659 21.73 -5.85 -24.12
N SER A 660 21.91 -4.91 -25.04
CA SER A 660 21.55 -3.51 -24.82
C SER A 660 20.08 -3.34 -24.42
N ASN A 661 19.18 -4.21 -24.90
CA ASN A 661 17.76 -4.20 -24.54
C ASN A 661 17.51 -4.83 -23.16
N VAL A 662 18.26 -5.86 -22.76
CA VAL A 662 18.15 -6.44 -21.40
C VAL A 662 18.53 -5.40 -20.33
N LEU A 663 19.68 -4.73 -20.51
CA LEU A 663 20.12 -3.68 -19.60
C LEU A 663 19.20 -2.44 -19.68
N LEU A 664 18.64 -2.14 -20.85
CA LEU A 664 17.66 -1.07 -21.01
C LEU A 664 16.36 -1.37 -20.26
N ALA A 665 15.84 -2.60 -20.30
CA ALA A 665 14.64 -2.98 -19.57
C ALA A 665 14.86 -2.94 -18.04
N ALA A 666 16.01 -3.43 -17.58
CA ALA A 666 16.40 -3.37 -16.17
C ALA A 666 16.44 -1.92 -15.66
N ARG A 667 17.07 -1.04 -16.45
CA ARG A 667 17.16 0.40 -16.19
C ARG A 667 15.77 1.03 -16.16
N ALA A 668 14.97 0.84 -17.21
CA ALA A 668 13.63 1.39 -17.32
C ALA A 668 12.77 0.98 -16.13
N LEU A 669 12.79 -0.29 -15.71
CA LEU A 669 12.02 -0.74 -14.56
C LEU A 669 12.42 -0.04 -13.25
N VAL A 670 13.73 0.00 -12.92
CA VAL A 670 14.14 0.52 -11.59
C VAL A 670 13.86 2.00 -11.43
N GLU A 671 13.89 2.74 -12.53
CA GLU A 671 13.56 4.15 -12.59
C GLU A 671 12.06 4.43 -12.33
N ASP A 672 11.18 3.43 -12.47
CA ASP A 672 9.74 3.52 -12.13
C ASP A 672 9.41 3.08 -10.69
N LEU A 673 10.42 2.77 -9.88
CA LEU A 673 10.29 2.35 -8.48
C LEU A 673 10.75 3.44 -7.52
N ASN A 674 10.11 3.55 -6.36
CA ASN A 674 10.53 4.46 -5.29
C ASN A 674 11.72 3.89 -4.50
N ILE A 675 12.92 4.01 -5.07
CA ILE A 675 14.14 3.44 -4.50
C ILE A 675 14.63 4.25 -3.30
N ARG A 676 14.41 3.70 -2.11
CA ARG A 676 14.78 4.28 -0.82
C ARG A 676 15.03 3.16 0.20
N GLN A 677 15.85 3.42 1.21
CA GLN A 677 16.15 2.43 2.27
C GLN A 677 14.89 1.91 2.97
N ASP A 678 13.85 2.74 3.06
CA ASP A 678 12.59 2.43 3.72
C ASP A 678 11.40 2.30 2.76
N GLY A 679 11.68 2.39 1.44
CA GLY A 679 10.80 2.20 0.30
C GLY A 679 11.15 0.90 -0.44
N GLN A 680 11.30 0.94 -1.77
CA GLN A 680 11.76 -0.21 -2.55
C GLN A 680 13.29 -0.30 -2.58
N ARG A 681 13.82 -1.52 -2.50
CA ARG A 681 15.26 -1.80 -2.50
C ARG A 681 15.58 -2.83 -3.56
N VAL A 682 16.67 -2.63 -4.31
CA VAL A 682 16.97 -3.46 -5.49
C VAL A 682 18.34 -4.11 -5.40
N ALA A 683 18.37 -5.42 -5.58
CA ALA A 683 19.56 -6.22 -5.80
C ALA A 683 19.62 -6.71 -7.26
N SER A 684 20.76 -7.22 -7.69
CA SER A 684 20.89 -7.82 -9.03
C SER A 684 21.75 -9.06 -9.04
N VAL A 685 21.28 -10.06 -9.78
CA VAL A 685 22.01 -11.27 -10.15
C VAL A 685 22.04 -11.35 -11.67
N SER A 686 23.23 -11.25 -12.26
CA SER A 686 23.45 -11.55 -13.67
C SER A 686 23.66 -13.05 -13.85
N PHE A 687 23.27 -13.64 -14.98
CA PHE A 687 23.49 -15.07 -15.20
C PHE A 687 23.79 -15.44 -16.66
N SER A 688 24.68 -16.42 -16.81
CA SER A 688 24.84 -17.21 -18.03
C SER A 688 24.92 -18.70 -17.69
N ASP A 689 26.08 -19.34 -17.86
CA ASP A 689 26.33 -20.69 -17.36
C ASP A 689 26.21 -20.73 -15.83
N GLU A 690 26.80 -19.72 -15.20
CA GLU A 690 26.84 -19.52 -13.76
C GLU A 690 26.29 -18.13 -13.39
N PRO A 691 25.50 -18.02 -12.30
CA PRO A 691 24.99 -16.74 -11.81
C PRO A 691 26.05 -15.99 -11.00
N LYS A 692 26.00 -14.66 -11.07
CA LYS A 692 26.85 -13.74 -10.31
C LYS A 692 25.98 -12.69 -9.64
N VAL A 693 26.08 -12.58 -8.32
CA VAL A 693 25.49 -11.48 -7.56
C VAL A 693 26.30 -10.21 -7.86
N GLU A 694 25.70 -9.25 -8.54
CA GLU A 694 26.34 -7.97 -8.88
C GLU A 694 26.32 -7.03 -7.66
N TRP A 695 25.17 -6.93 -7.00
CA TRP A 695 25.00 -6.19 -5.74
C TRP A 695 23.80 -6.68 -4.93
N LEU A 696 23.78 -6.33 -3.64
CA LEU A 696 22.76 -6.71 -2.66
C LEU A 696 21.76 -5.56 -2.40
N LEU A 697 20.63 -5.87 -1.74
CA LEU A 697 19.48 -4.97 -1.53
C LEU A 697 19.83 -3.64 -0.84
N THR A 698 20.92 -3.60 -0.07
CA THR A 698 21.33 -2.41 0.70
C THR A 698 22.46 -1.62 0.03
N ALA A 699 22.95 -2.06 -1.13
CA ALA A 699 24.07 -1.44 -1.82
C ALA A 699 23.72 -0.05 -2.38
N HIS A 700 22.47 0.13 -2.80
CA HIS A 700 21.96 1.35 -3.43
C HIS A 700 20.68 1.80 -2.73
N ASN A 701 20.66 3.05 -2.24
CA ASN A 701 19.49 3.65 -1.57
C ASN A 701 18.86 4.77 -2.40
N ASP A 702 19.28 4.88 -3.65
CA ASP A 702 18.82 5.82 -4.62
C ASP A 702 18.96 5.23 -6.02
N VAL A 703 18.08 5.62 -6.92
CA VAL A 703 17.96 4.96 -8.22
C VAL A 703 19.13 5.32 -9.20
N ASN A 704 19.93 6.38 -8.96
CA ASN A 704 21.06 6.71 -9.84
C ASN A 704 22.22 5.77 -9.60
N THR A 705 22.58 5.54 -8.33
CA THR A 705 23.68 4.64 -8.01
C THR A 705 23.36 3.23 -8.49
N LEU A 706 22.07 2.86 -8.45
CA LEU A 706 21.57 1.61 -9.00
C LEU A 706 21.69 1.56 -10.53
N VAL A 707 21.33 2.64 -11.22
CA VAL A 707 21.50 2.74 -12.67
C VAL A 707 22.96 2.69 -13.11
N ASP A 708 23.84 3.42 -12.42
CA ASP A 708 25.28 3.39 -12.70
C ASP A 708 25.83 1.96 -12.56
N ALA A 709 25.32 1.21 -11.58
CA ALA A 709 25.67 -0.19 -11.39
C ALA A 709 25.15 -1.08 -12.53
N ILE A 710 23.90 -0.90 -12.98
CA ILE A 710 23.33 -1.61 -14.14
C ILE A 710 24.16 -1.37 -15.41
N ASP A 711 24.60 -0.14 -15.65
CA ASP A 711 25.36 0.25 -16.85
C ASP A 711 26.75 -0.37 -16.91
N SER A 712 27.27 -0.82 -15.76
CA SER A 712 28.59 -1.43 -15.64
C SER A 712 28.59 -2.95 -15.82
N ILE A 713 27.42 -3.57 -16.03
CA ILE A 713 27.30 -5.02 -16.22
C ILE A 713 27.80 -5.40 -17.62
N GLU A 714 28.84 -6.24 -17.68
CA GLU A 714 29.43 -6.72 -18.93
C GLU A 714 28.84 -8.05 -19.40
N SER A 715 28.86 -8.28 -20.72
CA SER A 715 28.51 -9.59 -21.31
C SER A 715 29.61 -10.60 -21.05
N VAL A 716 29.21 -11.82 -20.69
CA VAL A 716 30.17 -12.90 -20.46
C VAL A 716 29.98 -14.07 -21.43
N GLY A 717 28.84 -14.13 -22.15
CA GLY A 717 28.49 -15.25 -23.02
C GLY A 717 28.20 -16.54 -22.24
N GLY A 718 27.92 -17.64 -22.94
CA GLY A 718 27.63 -18.94 -22.31
C GLY A 718 26.18 -19.42 -22.48
N ALA A 719 25.78 -20.44 -21.72
CA ALA A 719 24.40 -20.96 -21.68
C ALA A 719 23.47 -20.04 -20.85
N THR A 720 22.19 -20.37 -20.80
CA THR A 720 21.11 -19.59 -20.15
C THR A 720 20.55 -20.43 -19.00
N ASN A 721 21.02 -20.21 -17.77
CA ASN A 721 20.70 -21.05 -16.60
C ASN A 721 19.78 -20.36 -15.59
N ILE A 722 18.49 -20.26 -15.94
CA ILE A 722 17.48 -19.53 -15.15
C ILE A 722 17.28 -20.18 -13.76
N ALA A 723 17.29 -21.51 -13.68
CA ALA A 723 17.11 -22.23 -12.42
C ALA A 723 18.19 -21.86 -11.38
N HIS A 724 19.45 -21.74 -11.82
CA HIS A 724 20.55 -21.38 -10.92
C HIS A 724 20.53 -19.90 -10.53
N ALA A 725 20.06 -19.03 -11.43
CA ALA A 725 19.84 -17.62 -11.11
C ALA A 725 18.78 -17.45 -10.01
N ILE A 726 17.63 -18.13 -10.14
CA ILE A 726 16.56 -18.11 -9.13
C ILE A 726 17.06 -18.66 -7.79
N SER A 727 17.78 -19.79 -7.79
CA SER A 727 18.31 -20.34 -6.54
C SER A 727 19.40 -19.48 -5.91
N THR A 728 20.18 -18.76 -6.72
CA THR A 728 21.20 -17.81 -6.24
C THR A 728 20.56 -16.57 -5.61
N MET A 729 19.50 -16.04 -6.21
CA MET A 729 18.72 -14.96 -5.59
C MET A 729 18.19 -15.37 -4.22
N GLU A 730 17.54 -16.53 -4.12
CA GLU A 730 17.00 -17.00 -2.85
C GLU A 730 18.11 -17.22 -1.82
N SER A 731 19.24 -17.83 -2.20
CA SER A 731 20.30 -18.21 -1.27
C SER A 731 21.32 -17.12 -0.94
N GLN A 732 21.47 -16.09 -1.79
CA GLN A 732 22.52 -15.08 -1.64
C GLN A 732 22.00 -13.64 -1.62
N VAL A 733 20.73 -13.40 -1.95
CA VAL A 733 20.14 -12.05 -1.98
C VAL A 733 19.02 -11.90 -0.96
N PHE A 734 17.95 -12.70 -1.05
CA PHE A 734 16.82 -12.70 -0.12
C PHE A 734 17.17 -13.42 1.19
N GLN A 735 18.19 -12.87 1.85
CA GLN A 735 18.72 -13.34 3.12
C GLN A 735 18.82 -12.16 4.07
N LYS A 736 18.36 -12.35 5.32
CA LYS A 736 18.29 -11.27 6.31
C LYS A 736 19.65 -10.63 6.60
N ASP A 737 20.73 -11.41 6.57
CA ASP A 737 22.10 -10.92 6.75
C ASP A 737 22.67 -10.22 5.48
N LYS A 738 21.99 -10.35 4.35
CA LYS A 738 22.28 -9.67 3.08
C LYS A 738 21.41 -8.43 2.85
N GLY A 739 20.56 -8.12 3.82
CA GLY A 739 19.77 -6.90 3.87
C GLY A 739 18.29 -7.09 3.61
N ASP A 740 17.81 -8.31 3.35
CA ASP A 740 16.40 -8.63 3.12
C ASP A 740 15.50 -8.27 4.31
N ARG A 741 14.36 -7.64 4.03
CA ARG A 741 13.37 -7.18 5.02
C ARG A 741 12.28 -8.23 5.10
N SER A 742 12.19 -8.87 6.25
CA SER A 742 11.18 -9.88 6.53
C SER A 742 9.73 -9.36 6.58
N ASN A 743 9.49 -8.05 6.48
CA ASN A 743 8.18 -7.41 6.58
C ASN A 743 7.74 -6.71 5.28
N VAL A 744 8.40 -7.02 4.16
CA VAL A 744 8.10 -6.44 2.85
C VAL A 744 8.06 -7.56 1.82
N THR A 745 7.35 -7.34 0.71
CA THR A 745 7.25 -8.35 -0.34
C THR A 745 8.58 -8.50 -1.07
N ASN A 746 9.02 -9.75 -1.25
CA ASN A 746 10.16 -10.06 -2.10
C ASN A 746 9.65 -10.24 -3.54
N VAL A 747 10.31 -9.58 -4.49
CA VAL A 747 9.93 -9.56 -5.91
C VAL A 747 11.12 -9.97 -6.75
N ALA A 748 10.96 -10.99 -7.59
CA ALA A 748 11.96 -11.36 -8.58
C ALA A 748 11.54 -10.85 -9.95
N VAL A 749 12.45 -10.19 -10.67
CA VAL A 749 12.20 -9.74 -12.04
C VAL A 749 13.18 -10.45 -12.96
N LEU A 750 12.69 -11.42 -13.72
CA LEU A 750 13.46 -12.16 -14.71
C LEU A 750 13.38 -11.45 -16.06
N ILE A 751 14.53 -11.07 -16.62
CA ILE A 751 14.65 -10.47 -17.96
C ILE A 751 15.57 -11.35 -18.81
N THR A 752 15.04 -11.97 -19.86
CA THR A 752 15.75 -12.93 -20.73
C THR A 752 15.26 -12.85 -22.17
N ASP A 753 16.07 -13.28 -23.14
CA ASP A 753 15.69 -13.35 -24.56
C ASP A 753 15.36 -14.78 -25.04
N GLY A 754 15.45 -15.78 -24.16
CA GLY A 754 15.50 -17.17 -24.58
C GLY A 754 15.03 -18.20 -23.56
N VAL A 755 15.01 -19.45 -24.03
CA VAL A 755 14.66 -20.65 -23.26
C VAL A 755 15.83 -21.04 -22.39
N SER A 756 15.58 -21.47 -21.15
CA SER A 756 16.63 -22.07 -20.33
C SER A 756 17.28 -23.21 -21.11
N THR A 757 18.56 -23.09 -21.43
CA THR A 757 19.32 -24.10 -22.19
C THR A 757 19.80 -25.24 -21.28
N VAL A 758 19.50 -25.15 -19.98
CA VAL A 758 19.82 -26.13 -18.94
C VAL A 758 18.54 -26.47 -18.16
N PHE A 759 18.12 -27.74 -18.24
CA PHE A 759 17.05 -28.39 -17.45
C PHE A 759 15.76 -27.58 -17.20
N GLU A 760 14.91 -27.45 -18.22
CA GLU A 760 13.58 -26.81 -18.16
C GLU A 760 12.70 -27.24 -16.97
N THR A 761 12.68 -28.54 -16.64
CA THR A 761 11.88 -29.06 -15.51
C THR A 761 12.37 -28.55 -14.15
N GLN A 762 13.67 -28.28 -14.00
CA GLN A 762 14.22 -27.72 -12.77
C GLN A 762 13.93 -26.22 -12.66
N THR A 763 13.86 -25.52 -13.79
CA THR A 763 13.54 -24.07 -13.82
C THR A 763 12.14 -23.82 -13.26
N ILE A 764 11.15 -24.62 -13.69
CA ILE A 764 9.77 -24.51 -13.18
C ILE A 764 9.71 -24.88 -11.70
N ALA A 765 10.39 -25.97 -11.31
CA ALA A 765 10.45 -26.38 -9.91
C ALA A 765 11.07 -25.27 -9.03
N GLN A 766 12.18 -24.67 -9.46
CA GLN A 766 12.81 -23.56 -8.74
C GLN A 766 11.92 -22.31 -8.69
N ALA A 767 11.19 -21.98 -9.76
CA ALA A 767 10.23 -20.89 -9.73
C ALA A 767 9.04 -21.15 -8.79
N ILE A 768 8.57 -22.39 -8.66
CA ILE A 768 7.59 -22.79 -7.64
C ILE A 768 8.22 -22.68 -6.23
N ILE A 769 9.48 -23.10 -6.10
CA ILE A 769 10.27 -22.98 -4.86
C ILE A 769 10.68 -21.53 -4.56
N ALA A 770 10.60 -20.57 -5.48
CA ALA A 770 10.76 -19.16 -5.14
C ALA A 770 9.42 -18.53 -4.76
N ARG A 771 8.37 -18.69 -5.61
CA ARG A 771 7.00 -18.18 -5.35
C ARG A 771 6.42 -18.59 -4.02
N ARG A 772 6.80 -19.79 -3.64
CA ARG A 772 6.45 -20.36 -2.38
C ARG A 772 7.02 -19.47 -1.17
N ASN A 773 8.33 -19.19 -1.20
CA ASN A 773 9.26 -19.30 -0.04
C ASN A 773 9.08 -18.19 0.99
N GLY A 774 8.97 -18.48 2.30
CA GLY A 774 9.12 -17.53 3.43
C GLY A 774 8.32 -16.22 3.40
N THR A 775 8.64 -15.36 2.43
CA THR A 775 8.02 -14.09 2.05
C THR A 775 7.05 -14.19 0.86
N GLY A 776 7.03 -15.31 0.12
CA GLY A 776 6.26 -15.54 -1.10
C GLY A 776 6.77 -14.73 -2.30
N THR A 777 7.96 -15.04 -2.83
CA THR A 777 8.62 -14.22 -3.86
C THR A 777 7.75 -14.05 -5.11
N LEU A 778 7.27 -12.84 -5.38
CA LEU A 778 6.49 -12.55 -6.58
C LEU A 778 7.41 -12.48 -7.80
N ILE A 779 7.32 -13.46 -8.69
CA ILE A 779 8.13 -13.51 -9.91
C ILE A 779 7.40 -12.86 -11.08
N PHE A 780 8.02 -11.80 -11.63
CA PHE A 780 7.74 -11.23 -12.95
C PHE A 780 8.69 -11.81 -14.00
N ALA A 781 8.18 -12.08 -15.19
CA ALA A 781 8.98 -12.55 -16.31
C ALA A 781 8.79 -11.65 -17.55
N LEU A 782 9.89 -11.10 -18.06
CA LEU A 782 9.96 -10.32 -19.29
C LEU A 782 10.83 -11.05 -20.32
N GLY A 783 10.20 -11.48 -21.41
CA GLY A 783 10.87 -12.04 -22.58
C GLY A 783 11.19 -10.99 -23.63
N ILE A 784 12.42 -10.91 -24.13
CA ILE A 784 12.84 -9.92 -25.13
C ILE A 784 13.16 -10.60 -26.47
N GLY A 785 12.48 -10.18 -27.54
CA GLY A 785 12.74 -10.61 -28.91
C GLY A 785 11.91 -11.81 -29.39
N PRO A 786 12.09 -12.24 -30.65
CA PRO A 786 11.22 -13.22 -31.30
C PRO A 786 11.51 -14.68 -30.94
N GLY A 787 12.54 -14.96 -30.14
CA GLY A 787 13.00 -16.32 -29.80
C GLY A 787 12.52 -16.86 -28.44
N VAL A 788 11.63 -16.12 -27.77
CA VAL A 788 11.19 -16.41 -26.39
C VAL A 788 10.18 -17.58 -26.34
N ASP A 789 10.31 -18.44 -25.34
CA ASP A 789 9.30 -19.47 -25.00
C ASP A 789 8.29 -18.93 -23.99
N GLU A 790 7.17 -18.45 -24.52
CA GLU A 790 6.06 -17.91 -23.73
C GLU A 790 5.45 -18.95 -22.77
N ALA A 791 5.46 -20.24 -23.13
CA ALA A 791 4.90 -21.29 -22.28
C ALA A 791 5.78 -21.55 -21.06
N GLN A 792 7.10 -21.52 -21.24
CA GLN A 792 8.06 -21.63 -20.15
C GLN A 792 7.98 -20.41 -19.21
N LEU A 793 7.97 -19.18 -19.76
CA LEU A 793 7.84 -17.96 -18.94
C LEU A 793 6.53 -17.94 -18.15
N ARG A 794 5.43 -18.44 -18.73
CA ARG A 794 4.14 -18.58 -18.03
C ARG A 794 4.24 -19.48 -16.80
N LEU A 795 5.03 -20.55 -16.87
CA LEU A 795 5.18 -21.48 -15.75
C LEU A 795 6.11 -20.95 -14.66
N ILE A 796 6.98 -20.00 -15.01
CA ILE A 796 7.90 -19.31 -14.09
C ILE A 796 7.18 -18.16 -13.37
N ALA A 797 6.48 -17.29 -14.12
CA ALA A 797 5.80 -16.11 -13.60
C ALA A 797 4.71 -16.48 -12.58
N THR A 798 4.45 -15.59 -11.63
CA THR A 798 3.39 -15.81 -10.64
C THR A 798 2.03 -15.54 -11.26
N PRO A 799 1.00 -16.38 -11.07
CA PRO A 799 -0.36 -16.05 -11.51
C PRO A 799 -0.90 -14.79 -10.78
N PRO A 800 -1.77 -13.98 -11.41
CA PRO A 800 -2.29 -14.12 -12.76
C PRO A 800 -1.28 -13.68 -13.83
N TYR A 801 -1.20 -14.44 -14.92
CA TYR A 801 -0.15 -14.24 -15.94
C TYR A 801 -0.25 -12.90 -16.68
N GLN A 802 -1.45 -12.35 -16.80
CA GLN A 802 -1.69 -11.04 -17.41
C GLN A 802 -1.05 -9.88 -16.63
N ALA A 803 -0.72 -10.10 -15.35
CA ALA A 803 -0.10 -9.11 -14.48
C ALA A 803 1.42 -9.29 -14.34
N HIS A 804 1.94 -10.51 -14.56
CA HIS A 804 3.32 -10.86 -14.19
C HIS A 804 4.16 -11.48 -15.32
N MET A 805 3.60 -11.63 -16.52
CA MET A 805 4.33 -12.16 -17.69
C MET A 805 4.17 -11.22 -18.90
N PHE A 806 5.29 -10.81 -19.47
CA PHE A 806 5.36 -9.84 -20.57
C PHE A 806 6.33 -10.31 -21.66
N ILE A 807 6.05 -9.94 -22.91
CA ILE A 807 6.91 -10.19 -24.07
C ILE A 807 7.09 -8.87 -24.82
N ALA A 808 8.34 -8.53 -25.13
CA ALA A 808 8.69 -7.31 -25.86
C ALA A 808 9.48 -7.66 -27.12
N ARG A 809 8.91 -7.40 -28.30
CA ARG A 809 9.51 -7.70 -29.60
C ARG A 809 10.26 -6.51 -30.18
N ASP A 810 9.97 -5.31 -29.70
CA ASP A 810 10.65 -4.07 -30.03
C ASP A 810 10.84 -3.18 -28.79
N ILE A 811 11.45 -2.01 -29.01
CA ILE A 811 11.81 -1.06 -27.97
C ILE A 811 10.59 -0.43 -27.29
N ASN A 812 9.47 -0.29 -27.99
CA ASN A 812 8.26 0.33 -27.44
C ASN A 812 7.51 -0.67 -26.55
N GLU A 813 7.35 -1.91 -27.02
CA GLU A 813 6.76 -2.98 -26.22
C GLU A 813 7.57 -3.26 -24.95
N LEU A 814 8.89 -3.02 -24.99
CA LEU A 814 9.78 -3.13 -23.83
C LEU A 814 9.45 -2.08 -22.76
N TYR A 815 9.28 -0.83 -23.15
CA TYR A 815 8.91 0.24 -22.22
C TYR A 815 7.51 0.03 -21.64
N ASP A 816 6.53 -0.39 -22.46
CA ASP A 816 5.18 -0.70 -21.99
C ASP A 816 5.17 -1.86 -20.97
N ALA A 817 6.01 -2.88 -21.21
CA ALA A 817 6.17 -4.00 -20.29
C ALA A 817 6.78 -3.57 -18.95
N THR A 818 7.85 -2.77 -18.95
CA THR A 818 8.50 -2.31 -17.72
C THR A 818 7.62 -1.39 -16.89
N GLU A 819 6.83 -0.53 -17.54
CA GLU A 819 5.82 0.30 -16.88
C GLU A 819 4.77 -0.58 -16.18
N SER A 820 4.23 -1.59 -16.87
CA SER A 820 3.23 -2.50 -16.29
C SER A 820 3.80 -3.31 -15.13
N MET A 821 5.06 -3.75 -15.23
CA MET A 821 5.74 -4.46 -14.14
C MET A 821 5.91 -3.58 -12.90
N ALA A 822 6.28 -2.31 -13.07
CA ALA A 822 6.40 -1.36 -11.97
C ALA A 822 5.05 -1.13 -11.24
N LYS A 823 3.93 -1.03 -11.99
CA LYS A 823 2.57 -0.92 -11.43
C LYS A 823 2.23 -2.11 -10.52
N HIS A 824 2.47 -3.33 -11.01
CA HIS A 824 2.13 -4.54 -10.29
C HIS A 824 3.13 -4.87 -9.16
N ALA A 825 4.35 -4.33 -9.20
CA ALA A 825 5.36 -4.47 -8.14
C ALA A 825 5.20 -3.44 -6.99
N CYS A 826 4.05 -2.79 -6.90
CA CYS A 826 3.82 -1.67 -5.98
C CYS A 826 3.11 -2.05 -4.66
N PHE A 827 3.89 -2.37 -3.61
CA PHE A 827 3.40 -2.83 -2.30
C PHE A 827 3.49 -1.73 -1.22
N LYS A 828 2.52 -1.48 -0.32
CA LYS A 828 2.57 -0.35 0.66
C LYS A 828 2.98 -0.77 2.10
N LYS A 829 3.55 0.16 2.91
CA LYS A 829 4.12 -0.05 4.28
C LYS A 829 3.06 -0.16 5.41
N VAL A 830 3.29 -1.00 6.42
CA VAL A 830 2.45 -1.16 7.64
C VAL A 830 3.10 -0.48 8.87
N GLN A 831 2.34 0.24 9.74
CA GLN A 831 2.86 1.06 10.86
C GLN A 831 2.65 0.43 12.27
N PRO A 832 3.58 0.60 13.24
CA PRO A 832 3.52 0.01 14.59
C PRO A 832 3.05 0.98 15.72
N SER A 833 2.28 0.52 16.72
CA SER A 833 1.79 1.33 17.86
C SER A 833 2.46 1.01 19.21
N SER A 834 2.65 2.06 20.03
CA SER A 834 3.36 2.10 21.33
C SER A 834 2.39 2.17 22.51
N GLY A 835 2.60 1.35 23.54
CA GLY A 835 1.63 1.16 24.64
C GLY A 835 1.88 1.87 25.98
N SER A 836 1.19 1.32 26.99
CA SER A 836 1.34 1.41 28.46
C SER A 836 0.48 2.46 29.20
N PRO A 837 0.30 2.37 30.55
CA PRO A 837 0.13 1.21 31.46
C PRO A 837 -0.95 1.45 32.56
N SER A 838 -1.48 0.40 33.23
CA SER A 838 -1.43 0.27 34.73
C SER A 838 -2.48 -0.64 35.41
N ARG A 839 -1.93 -1.52 36.27
CA ARG A 839 -2.23 -1.79 37.72
C ARG A 839 -3.58 -2.44 38.14
N THR A 840 -3.73 -3.33 39.14
CA THR A 840 -2.93 -4.12 40.15
C THR A 840 -3.95 -5.05 40.88
N ILE A 841 -3.68 -6.29 41.34
CA ILE A 841 -3.45 -6.76 42.75
C ILE A 841 -3.77 -8.28 42.83
N ARG A 842 -2.80 -9.19 43.13
CA ARG A 842 -2.55 -10.01 44.37
C ARG A 842 -3.69 -10.97 44.81
N GLU A 843 -3.50 -12.18 45.36
CA GLU A 843 -2.44 -12.87 46.11
C GLU A 843 -2.83 -14.38 46.15
N ALA A 844 -1.96 -15.34 45.80
CA ALA A 844 -1.16 -16.23 46.68
C ALA A 844 -1.84 -17.50 47.25
N ALA A 845 -1.29 -18.68 46.88
CA ALA A 845 -0.77 -19.74 47.79
C ALA A 845 -0.34 -20.98 46.96
N ASN A 846 0.95 -21.22 46.72
CA ASN A 846 1.87 -22.08 47.48
C ASN A 846 1.49 -23.59 47.49
N ILE A 847 2.37 -24.46 46.96
CA ILE A 847 3.04 -25.58 47.67
C ILE A 847 3.84 -26.47 46.68
N ASP A 848 5.14 -26.53 46.97
CA ASP A 848 6.18 -27.56 46.78
C ASP A 848 6.33 -28.42 45.51
N ASP A 849 7.54 -28.27 44.95
CA ASP A 849 8.40 -29.28 44.36
C ASP A 849 8.45 -30.60 45.15
N ARG A 850 8.46 -31.73 44.43
CA ARG A 850 9.43 -32.84 44.55
C ARG A 850 9.00 -34.00 43.65
N ILE A 851 9.81 -34.36 42.66
CA ILE A 851 10.58 -35.62 42.63
C ILE A 851 11.36 -35.73 41.31
N SER A 852 12.65 -35.95 41.52
CA SER A 852 13.74 -36.29 40.63
C SER A 852 13.63 -37.68 39.98
N ILE A 853 14.10 -37.74 38.71
CA ILE A 853 14.96 -38.77 38.09
C ILE A 853 14.49 -40.23 38.18
N SER A 854 14.05 -40.78 37.02
CA SER A 854 14.71 -41.91 36.34
C SER A 854 14.19 -42.04 34.92
#